data_AF-A0A851RIE2-F1
#
_entry.id   AF-A0A851RIE2-F1
#
_cell.length_a   1.000
_cell.length_b   1.000
_cell.length_c   1.000
_cell.angle_alpha   90.00
_cell.angle_beta   90.00
_cell.angle_gamma   90.00
#
_symmetry.space_group_name_H-M   'P 1'
#
loop_
_entity.id
_entity.type
_entity.pdbx_description
1 polymer ?
#
loop_
_entity_poly.entity_id
_entity_poly.type
_entity_poly.pdbx_seq_one_letter_code
_entity_poly.pdbx_strand_id
1 'polypeptide(L)'
;MGVALARAAQWTAAGSATGTLEITPLNQYLLNQIIKFAEDFSTKHPQEAVYVFREPLEWKTQLDSSVFGEGYEHSEATVKSEAKDKDGQPLLLLSASTLRVRSFDQLSCLLRIAMDKKLKEAQACLEANRDPIVKILGPEYGTAERTDMSILHLFDKVKKEYDLETELKMKIILLLHQLDLQLLNSSLKQISLDVRLNLAAVNNEVNLLKNFSGQGEDTVLESLEYTSDYMFSNGCRAPPWRQEHGEICYLVIKPHDTDPLYITCSTAGVFLNGVSIMFLFLPCDFDRLASSGSKRCFALSTLSFRDKESTRDCGQLELGGFSEHEESNIYCIQHDQSCGTSKCMGRPKLPGSEMTRGEERCRNSCLGMVNREQIVTASKKDTEEEGKSGTVPLTTKRKASGRSKTVKIQETSKCKASSSLEDVGESSSETDEDEQPVRHQEGSTDLSAEYWGIQKLAKYVKGGDPTATVIALCSMRDFNLSQETCQLAIKDTGCLEVLINLLDTEEIKCQTGSLKILKEISQNILIRHAIADLGGLEIMVKILDSPDTDLKCLAAETIANVARFKRARKTVRQHGGIKRLVELLESISVESSYQAKDTETARCGALALWSCSKSTKNKKAIHKAGGIPLLARWLKCSHTNILIPIVGTLQECASEPSYRLAIRTEGMIENLVKNLSSEHEELQMHCASAIFKCAEDEETRDLVRKHEGLQPLSVLLGNSENKQLLAAVTGAIWKCAISRENVLKFQEYKTVETLVTLLTDQPEEVLINVIGALGECCQEQENRGTIRRCGGIAPIVKLLTATNQALLVNVNKAVGGCAMEPENMSIIDSLDGVRLLWSLLKNPNPDVQASAAWALCPCVENAKNSGEMVRSFVGGLELIVNLLKSKDKEVLTSVCAAIANIAKDEENLAVMTDHGVVPLLSKLANTNNNKLRRHLAEAIAHCCMWGSNRVAFGETKAVAPLARYLKAKDPLVHRATALALYQLSEDPNNCVIMHENGVVKLLLAMVGSTDDTLQEAAAGCIANIRRLALATEKAKYG
;
A
#
# COMPACT_ATOMS: atom_id res chain seq x y z
N MET A 1 -22.99 -20.49 3.41
CA MET A 1 -22.14 -21.61 2.93
C MET A 1 -20.69 -21.19 3.06
N GLY A 2 -19.74 -22.10 3.36
CA GLY A 2 -18.32 -21.81 3.12
C GLY A 2 -18.07 -21.46 1.64
N VAL A 3 -17.10 -20.61 1.34
CA VAL A 3 -16.78 -20.15 -0.02
C VAL A 3 -16.42 -21.32 -0.93
N ALA A 4 -15.70 -22.33 -0.41
CA ALA A 4 -15.35 -23.52 -1.18
C ALA A 4 -16.60 -24.35 -1.56
N LEU A 5 -17.53 -24.56 -0.63
CA LEU A 5 -18.77 -25.28 -0.92
C LEU A 5 -19.72 -24.49 -1.84
N ALA A 6 -19.68 -23.15 -1.78
CA ALA A 6 -20.51 -22.30 -2.63
C ALA A 6 -19.98 -22.16 -4.06
N ARG A 7 -18.65 -22.13 -4.25
CA ARG A 7 -18.01 -21.79 -5.53
C ARG A 7 -17.29 -22.95 -6.21
N ALA A 8 -16.77 -23.91 -5.45
CA ALA A 8 -15.97 -25.00 -5.98
C ALA A 8 -16.73 -26.34 -6.02
N ALA A 9 -17.62 -26.60 -5.06
CA ALA A 9 -18.42 -27.81 -5.08
C ALA A 9 -19.47 -27.77 -6.22
N GLN A 10 -19.66 -28.90 -6.87
CA GLN A 10 -20.61 -29.06 -7.96
C GLN A 10 -21.97 -29.50 -7.42
N TRP A 11 -23.01 -28.73 -7.72
CA TRP A 11 -24.38 -28.97 -7.27
C TRP A 11 -25.27 -29.22 -8.47
N THR A 12 -26.21 -30.16 -8.36
CA THR A 12 -27.17 -30.43 -9.44
C THR A 12 -28.00 -29.20 -9.77
N ALA A 13 -28.15 -28.87 -11.05
CA ALA A 13 -28.96 -27.74 -11.53
C ALA A 13 -30.42 -27.86 -11.05
N ALA A 14 -30.90 -26.84 -10.33
CA ALA A 14 -32.16 -26.88 -9.61
C ALA A 14 -33.37 -26.71 -10.54
N GLY A 15 -33.92 -27.83 -11.04
CA GLY A 15 -35.31 -27.92 -11.45
C GLY A 15 -36.20 -28.17 -10.22
N SER A 16 -36.63 -27.13 -9.52
CA SER A 16 -37.61 -27.14 -8.40
C SER A 16 -37.32 -28.01 -7.15
N ALA A 17 -36.21 -28.77 -7.10
CA ALA A 17 -35.78 -29.52 -5.92
C ALA A 17 -34.51 -28.92 -5.29
N THR A 18 -34.35 -29.12 -3.97
CA THR A 18 -33.13 -28.80 -3.21
C THR A 18 -31.92 -29.48 -3.87
N GLY A 19 -31.03 -28.69 -4.50
CA GLY A 19 -29.85 -29.24 -5.18
C GLY A 19 -29.00 -30.13 -4.28
N THR A 20 -28.64 -31.30 -4.78
CA THR A 20 -27.77 -32.30 -4.13
C THR A 20 -26.33 -32.14 -4.63
N LEU A 21 -25.36 -32.57 -3.83
CA LEU A 21 -23.96 -32.60 -4.27
C LEU A 21 -23.79 -33.67 -5.35
N GLU A 22 -23.23 -33.27 -6.49
CA GLU A 22 -22.95 -34.21 -7.58
C GLU A 22 -21.86 -35.21 -7.20
N ILE A 23 -21.95 -36.44 -7.70
CA ILE A 23 -20.93 -37.47 -7.47
C ILE A 23 -19.79 -37.22 -8.45
N THR A 24 -18.88 -36.32 -8.07
CA THR A 24 -17.68 -35.98 -8.84
C THR A 24 -16.41 -36.22 -8.04
N PRO A 25 -15.26 -36.47 -8.69
CA PRO A 25 -13.98 -36.63 -7.99
C PRO A 25 -13.63 -35.43 -7.09
N LEU A 26 -13.97 -34.22 -7.56
CA LEU A 26 -13.78 -32.96 -6.83
C LEU A 26 -14.65 -32.91 -5.55
N ASN A 27 -15.95 -33.20 -5.66
CA ASN A 27 -16.84 -33.23 -4.50
C ASN A 27 -16.45 -34.33 -3.51
N GLN A 28 -16.06 -35.51 -3.99
CA GLN A 28 -15.58 -36.60 -3.14
C GLN A 28 -14.30 -36.20 -2.40
N TYR A 29 -13.38 -35.50 -3.07
CA TYR A 29 -12.18 -34.96 -2.44
C TYR A 29 -12.52 -33.93 -1.36
N LEU A 30 -13.38 -32.95 -1.68
CA LEU A 30 -13.85 -31.94 -0.73
C LEU A 30 -14.48 -32.57 0.52
N LEU A 31 -15.39 -33.54 0.32
CA LEU A 31 -16.03 -34.27 1.42
C LEU A 31 -15.00 -35.01 2.27
N ASN A 32 -14.02 -35.68 1.66
CA ASN A 32 -12.96 -36.38 2.40
C ASN A 32 -12.11 -35.43 3.25
N GLN A 33 -11.79 -34.23 2.76
CA GLN A 33 -11.06 -33.23 3.55
C GLN A 33 -11.90 -32.70 4.72
N ILE A 34 -13.20 -32.46 4.51
CA ILE A 34 -14.13 -32.04 5.57
C ILE A 34 -14.28 -33.13 6.64
N ILE A 35 -14.42 -34.40 6.23
CA ILE A 35 -14.49 -35.54 7.14
C ILE A 35 -13.21 -35.62 7.98
N LYS A 36 -12.05 -35.57 7.33
CA LYS A 36 -10.75 -35.62 8.02
C LYS A 36 -10.60 -34.49 9.04
N PHE A 37 -11.02 -33.27 8.68
CA PHE A 37 -11.02 -32.14 9.59
C PHE A 37 -11.92 -32.39 10.82
N ALA A 38 -13.15 -32.84 10.61
CA ALA A 38 -14.10 -33.11 11.69
C ALA A 38 -13.65 -34.28 12.60
N GLU A 39 -13.04 -35.33 12.05
CA GLU A 39 -12.50 -36.45 12.83
C GLU A 39 -11.32 -36.05 13.71
N ASP A 40 -10.42 -35.23 13.16
CA ASP A 40 -9.24 -34.71 13.84
C ASP A 40 -9.55 -33.54 14.78
N PHE A 41 -10.76 -32.97 14.72
CA PHE A 41 -11.08 -31.74 15.44
C PHE A 41 -10.96 -31.92 16.96
N SER A 42 -11.56 -32.97 17.53
CA SER A 42 -11.47 -33.26 18.97
C SER A 42 -10.04 -33.52 19.46
N THR A 43 -9.17 -34.09 18.63
CA THR A 43 -7.80 -34.43 19.02
C THR A 43 -6.86 -33.23 18.92
N LYS A 44 -7.07 -32.36 17.94
CA LYS A 44 -6.25 -31.15 17.73
C LYS A 44 -6.73 -29.95 18.53
N HIS A 45 -8.03 -29.84 18.78
CA HIS A 45 -8.70 -28.68 19.38
C HIS A 45 -9.71 -29.11 20.46
N PRO A 46 -9.24 -29.70 21.58
CA PRO A 46 -10.12 -30.28 22.59
C PRO A 46 -10.98 -29.25 23.33
N GLN A 47 -10.54 -27.99 23.45
CA GLN A 47 -11.31 -26.93 24.11
C GLN A 47 -12.47 -26.46 23.23
N GLU A 48 -12.20 -26.29 21.93
CA GLU A 48 -13.16 -25.87 20.93
C GLU A 48 -14.16 -27.00 20.60
N ALA A 49 -13.76 -28.26 20.71
CA ALA A 49 -14.60 -29.41 20.40
C ALA A 49 -15.85 -29.55 21.30
N VAL A 50 -15.74 -29.07 22.55
CA VAL A 50 -16.81 -29.10 23.57
C VAL A 50 -17.81 -27.94 23.36
N TYR A 51 -17.51 -26.99 22.48
CA TYR A 51 -18.42 -25.88 22.19
C TYR A 51 -19.78 -26.37 21.68
N VAL A 52 -20.84 -25.89 22.32
CA VAL A 52 -22.23 -26.23 21.97
C VAL A 52 -22.72 -25.29 20.87
N PHE A 53 -23.14 -25.87 19.75
CA PHE A 53 -23.66 -25.15 18.61
C PHE A 53 -24.93 -24.38 18.98
N ARG A 54 -25.12 -23.20 18.36
CA ARG A 54 -26.31 -22.38 18.58
C ARG A 54 -27.59 -23.09 18.13
N GLU A 55 -27.52 -23.79 17.00
CA GLU A 55 -28.56 -24.65 16.46
C GLU A 55 -27.97 -26.02 16.07
N PRO A 56 -28.71 -27.13 16.24
CA PRO A 56 -28.21 -28.44 15.85
C PRO A 56 -28.05 -28.54 14.33
N LEU A 57 -26.97 -29.21 13.91
CA LEU A 57 -26.89 -29.76 12.56
C LEU A 57 -27.85 -30.94 12.48
N GLU A 58 -28.77 -30.91 11.53
CA GLU A 58 -29.86 -31.88 11.41
C GLU A 58 -29.92 -32.46 10.00
N TRP A 59 -29.93 -33.79 9.89
CA TRP A 59 -30.07 -34.48 8.61
C TRP A 59 -30.68 -35.88 8.78
N LYS A 60 -31.07 -36.49 7.65
CA LYS A 60 -31.54 -37.88 7.62
C LYS A 60 -30.35 -38.83 7.52
N THR A 61 -30.24 -39.75 8.48
CA THR A 61 -29.13 -40.70 8.57
C THR A 61 -29.52 -42.09 8.08
N GLN A 62 -28.54 -42.87 7.63
CA GLN A 62 -28.68 -44.31 7.32
C GLN A 62 -28.04 -45.19 8.40
N LEU A 63 -27.67 -44.59 9.54
CA LEU A 63 -27.16 -45.29 10.71
C LEU A 63 -28.33 -45.86 11.51
N ASP A 64 -28.20 -47.12 11.91
CA ASP A 64 -29.15 -47.78 12.79
C ASP A 64 -28.84 -47.48 14.26
N SER A 65 -29.86 -47.49 15.11
CA SER A 65 -29.71 -47.28 16.55
C SER A 65 -28.73 -48.28 17.21
N SER A 66 -28.56 -49.47 16.64
CA SER A 66 -27.65 -50.52 17.13
C SER A 66 -26.16 -50.23 16.96
N VAL A 67 -25.80 -49.22 16.16
CA VAL A 67 -24.38 -48.89 15.87
C VAL A 67 -23.77 -48.01 16.98
N PHE A 68 -24.61 -47.39 17.82
CA PHE A 68 -24.16 -46.59 18.96
C PHE A 68 -23.84 -47.50 20.16
N GLY A 69 -22.65 -47.32 20.75
CA GLY A 69 -22.15 -48.14 21.87
C GLY A 69 -22.14 -47.38 23.20
N GLU A 70 -21.13 -47.65 24.03
CA GLU A 70 -20.94 -46.97 25.33
C GLU A 70 -20.86 -45.43 25.15
N GLY A 71 -21.52 -44.68 26.04
CA GLY A 71 -21.67 -43.22 25.96
C GLY A 71 -23.01 -42.74 25.38
N TYR A 72 -23.90 -43.65 24.98
CA TYR A 72 -25.23 -43.35 24.46
C TYR A 72 -26.33 -44.15 25.18
N GLU A 73 -27.42 -43.46 25.54
CA GLU A 73 -28.63 -44.05 26.11
C GLU A 73 -29.59 -44.47 25.00
N HIS A 74 -30.01 -45.75 25.01
CA HIS A 74 -30.96 -46.31 24.05
C HIS A 74 -32.36 -46.39 24.66
N SER A 75 -33.36 -45.86 23.94
CA SER A 75 -34.79 -46.07 24.18
C SER A 75 -35.42 -46.68 22.91
N GLU A 76 -36.59 -47.32 23.02
CA GLU A 76 -37.24 -48.08 21.93
C GLU A 76 -37.34 -47.33 20.58
N ALA A 77 -37.29 -45.99 20.57
CA ALA A 77 -37.34 -45.17 19.35
C ALA A 77 -36.29 -44.04 19.26
N THR A 78 -35.36 -43.91 20.23
CA THR A 78 -34.39 -42.80 20.24
C THR A 78 -33.04 -43.18 20.84
N VAL A 79 -31.95 -42.65 20.27
CA VAL A 79 -30.59 -42.70 20.86
C VAL A 79 -30.20 -41.29 21.33
N LYS A 80 -29.69 -41.17 22.55
CA LYS A 80 -29.25 -39.89 23.15
C LYS A 80 -27.82 -40.01 23.65
N SER A 81 -26.98 -39.00 23.45
CA SER A 81 -25.67 -38.96 24.12
C SER A 81 -25.82 -38.76 25.62
N GLU A 82 -24.95 -39.40 26.41
CA GLU A 82 -24.79 -39.10 27.84
C GLU A 82 -24.30 -37.66 28.06
N ALA A 83 -23.49 -37.14 27.13
CA ALA A 83 -23.06 -35.75 27.12
C ALA A 83 -24.25 -34.81 26.88
N LYS A 84 -24.44 -33.85 27.80
CA LYS A 84 -25.54 -32.89 27.81
C LYS A 84 -25.01 -31.45 27.84
N ASP A 85 -25.78 -30.51 27.28
CA ASP A 85 -25.51 -29.08 27.42
C ASP A 85 -25.89 -28.55 28.81
N LYS A 86 -25.69 -27.24 29.03
CA LYS A 86 -25.98 -26.57 30.30
C LYS A 86 -27.46 -26.65 30.70
N ASP A 87 -28.36 -26.84 29.73
CA ASP A 87 -29.81 -26.96 29.92
C ASP A 87 -30.27 -28.42 30.03
N GLY A 88 -29.33 -29.37 30.05
CA GLY A 88 -29.60 -30.80 30.18
C GLY A 88 -30.06 -31.49 28.89
N GLN A 89 -29.98 -30.82 27.73
CA GLN A 89 -30.29 -31.43 26.43
C GLN A 89 -29.11 -32.27 25.92
N PRO A 90 -29.36 -33.45 25.33
CA PRO A 90 -28.28 -34.28 24.80
C PRO A 90 -27.60 -33.60 23.60
N LEU A 91 -26.27 -33.69 23.54
CA LEU A 91 -25.47 -33.11 22.45
C LEU A 91 -25.60 -33.89 21.12
N LEU A 92 -26.06 -35.14 21.18
CA LEU A 92 -26.47 -35.94 20.03
C LEU A 92 -27.83 -36.59 20.31
N LEU A 93 -28.75 -36.46 19.36
CA LEU A 93 -30.06 -37.10 19.39
C LEU A 93 -30.37 -37.75 18.04
N LEU A 94 -30.64 -39.04 18.05
CA LEU A 94 -31.23 -39.77 16.93
C LEU A 94 -32.69 -40.07 17.28
N SER A 95 -33.62 -39.60 16.47
CA SER A 95 -35.05 -39.92 16.58
C SER A 95 -35.56 -40.43 15.25
N ALA A 96 -36.06 -41.66 15.22
CA ALA A 96 -36.39 -42.40 14.00
C ALA A 96 -35.19 -42.44 13.02
N SER A 97 -35.22 -41.64 11.94
CA SER A 97 -34.14 -41.54 10.95
C SER A 97 -33.47 -40.16 10.92
N THR A 98 -33.76 -39.29 11.88
CA THR A 98 -33.27 -37.91 11.92
C THR A 98 -32.23 -37.77 13.02
N LEU A 99 -31.04 -37.35 12.63
CA LEU A 99 -29.91 -37.15 13.52
C LEU A 99 -29.70 -35.65 13.77
N ARG A 100 -29.50 -35.29 15.04
CA ARG A 100 -29.19 -33.93 15.49
C ARG A 100 -27.89 -33.93 16.27
N VAL A 101 -26.94 -33.09 15.87
CA VAL A 101 -25.63 -32.96 16.52
C VAL A 101 -25.37 -31.50 16.91
N ARG A 102 -24.93 -31.28 18.15
CA ARG A 102 -24.72 -29.96 18.75
C ARG A 102 -23.27 -29.66 19.16
N SER A 103 -22.31 -30.51 18.83
CA SER A 103 -20.89 -30.24 19.12
C SER A 103 -19.97 -30.92 18.11
N PHE A 104 -18.76 -30.38 17.93
CA PHE A 104 -17.75 -31.02 17.08
C PHE A 104 -17.28 -32.34 17.68
N ASP A 105 -17.30 -32.49 19.01
CA ASP A 105 -16.91 -33.74 19.66
C ASP A 105 -17.84 -34.90 19.33
N GLN A 106 -19.16 -34.64 19.38
CA GLN A 106 -20.15 -35.63 18.96
C GLN A 106 -20.11 -35.88 17.44
N LEU A 107 -19.78 -34.87 16.64
CA LEU A 107 -19.59 -35.04 15.19
C LEU A 107 -18.39 -35.95 14.88
N SER A 108 -17.28 -35.79 15.59
CA SER A 108 -16.08 -36.63 15.47
C SER A 108 -16.39 -38.08 15.87
N CYS A 109 -17.10 -38.28 16.99
CA CYS A 109 -17.52 -39.61 17.45
C CYS A 109 -18.45 -40.27 16.42
N LEU A 110 -19.45 -39.54 15.92
CA LEU A 110 -20.37 -40.05 14.91
C LEU A 110 -19.63 -40.50 13.64
N LEU A 111 -18.70 -39.69 13.13
CA LEU A 111 -17.94 -40.05 11.93
C LEU A 111 -17.12 -41.32 12.17
N ARG A 112 -16.53 -41.52 13.36
CA ARG A 112 -15.83 -42.77 13.69
C ARG A 112 -16.77 -43.97 13.72
N ILE A 113 -17.96 -43.82 14.28
CA ILE A 113 -19.01 -44.86 14.33
C ILE A 113 -19.50 -45.22 12.92
N ALA A 114 -19.64 -44.23 12.03
CA ALA A 114 -20.17 -44.42 10.68
C ALA A 114 -19.26 -45.25 9.76
N MET A 115 -17.97 -45.45 10.10
CA MET A 115 -17.01 -46.30 9.37
C MET A 115 -17.01 -46.11 7.84
N ASP A 116 -17.58 -47.03 7.07
CA ASP A 116 -17.66 -47.00 5.60
C ASP A 116 -18.73 -46.04 5.07
N LYS A 117 -19.69 -45.64 5.91
CA LYS A 117 -20.79 -44.72 5.57
C LYS A 117 -20.45 -43.24 5.77
N LYS A 118 -19.24 -42.90 6.24
CA LYS A 118 -18.81 -41.51 6.54
C LYS A 118 -19.07 -40.51 5.41
N LEU A 119 -18.75 -40.89 4.18
CA LEU A 119 -18.95 -40.04 3.00
C LEU A 119 -20.41 -39.68 2.79
N LYS A 120 -21.32 -40.65 2.94
CA LYS A 120 -22.75 -40.45 2.77
C LYS A 120 -23.36 -39.60 3.90
N GLU A 121 -22.93 -39.82 5.13
CA GLU A 121 -23.38 -39.02 6.28
C GLU A 121 -22.90 -37.57 6.18
N ALA A 122 -21.64 -37.34 5.80
CA ALA A 122 -21.11 -35.99 5.59
C ALA A 122 -21.84 -35.26 4.45
N GLN A 123 -22.10 -35.96 3.35
CA GLN A 123 -22.89 -35.42 2.23
C GLN A 123 -24.30 -35.03 2.68
N ALA A 124 -25.04 -35.95 3.30
CA ALA A 124 -26.41 -35.70 3.77
C ALA A 124 -26.47 -34.55 4.80
N CYS A 125 -25.46 -34.45 5.68
CA CYS A 125 -25.34 -33.34 6.61
C CYS A 125 -25.18 -32.00 5.89
N LEU A 126 -24.28 -31.88 4.92
CA LEU A 126 -24.04 -30.63 4.20
C LEU A 126 -25.22 -30.23 3.30
N GLU A 127 -25.89 -31.20 2.66
CA GLU A 127 -27.08 -30.96 1.84
C GLU A 127 -28.25 -30.43 2.68
N ALA A 128 -28.44 -30.97 3.89
CA ALA A 128 -29.50 -30.53 4.81
C ALA A 128 -29.17 -29.23 5.56
N ASN A 129 -27.88 -28.88 5.69
CA ASN A 129 -27.41 -27.73 6.47
C ASN A 129 -26.57 -26.78 5.59
N ARG A 130 -27.23 -26.04 4.69
CA ARG A 130 -26.57 -25.17 3.70
C ARG A 130 -25.62 -24.14 4.31
N ASP A 131 -25.95 -23.55 5.46
CA ASP A 131 -25.05 -22.65 6.17
C ASP A 131 -24.69 -23.20 7.55
N PRO A 132 -23.73 -24.15 7.64
CA PRO A 132 -23.38 -24.77 8.91
C PRO A 132 -22.74 -23.76 9.87
N ILE A 133 -22.08 -22.71 9.35
CA ILE A 133 -21.46 -21.65 10.16
C ILE A 133 -22.53 -20.89 10.96
N VAL A 134 -23.66 -20.56 10.30
CA VAL A 134 -24.80 -19.90 10.96
C VAL A 134 -25.38 -20.77 12.07
N LYS A 135 -25.50 -22.08 11.85
CA LYS A 135 -26.00 -23.00 12.88
C LYS A 135 -25.03 -23.16 14.05
N ILE A 136 -23.72 -23.20 13.77
CA ILE A 136 -22.69 -23.40 14.80
C ILE A 136 -22.51 -22.12 15.64
N LEU A 137 -22.30 -20.97 15.00
CA LEU A 137 -21.88 -19.73 15.67
C LEU A 137 -23.01 -18.68 15.76
N GLY A 138 -23.97 -18.70 14.84
CA GLY A 138 -25.10 -17.77 14.77
C GLY A 138 -25.16 -16.92 13.50
N PRO A 139 -26.29 -16.22 13.26
CA PRO A 139 -26.55 -15.44 12.05
C PRO A 139 -25.57 -14.28 11.85
N GLU A 140 -25.00 -13.72 12.92
CA GLU A 140 -23.98 -12.66 12.87
C GLU A 140 -22.65 -13.12 12.24
N TYR A 141 -22.47 -14.44 12.07
CA TYR A 141 -21.31 -15.06 11.43
C TYR A 141 -21.66 -15.69 10.06
N GLY A 142 -22.88 -15.45 9.56
CA GLY A 142 -23.37 -15.98 8.28
C GLY A 142 -22.93 -15.19 7.05
N THR A 143 -23.00 -15.84 5.89
CA THR A 143 -22.58 -15.27 4.59
C THR A 143 -23.55 -14.27 3.95
N ALA A 144 -24.51 -13.73 4.71
CA ALA A 144 -25.60 -12.90 4.20
C ALA A 144 -25.52 -11.44 4.70
N GLU A 145 -24.44 -10.74 4.33
CA GLU A 145 -24.44 -9.31 3.99
C GLU A 145 -23.10 -9.02 3.30
N ARG A 146 -23.16 -8.49 2.08
CA ARG A 146 -22.06 -8.41 1.11
C ARG A 146 -21.09 -7.25 1.39
N THR A 147 -20.85 -6.94 2.67
CA THR A 147 -20.02 -5.84 3.15
C THR A 147 -19.14 -6.34 4.30
N ASP A 148 -17.85 -6.46 4.03
CA ASP A 148 -16.76 -6.40 5.00
C ASP A 148 -16.94 -7.11 6.35
N MET A 149 -17.03 -8.44 6.35
CA MET A 149 -16.57 -9.21 7.52
C MET A 149 -15.07 -9.48 7.40
N SER A 150 -14.29 -8.41 7.43
CA SER A 150 -12.86 -8.51 7.64
C SER A 150 -12.62 -9.06 9.05
N ILE A 151 -11.69 -10.00 9.18
CA ILE A 151 -11.18 -10.55 10.45
C ILE A 151 -10.86 -9.42 11.47
N LEU A 152 -10.56 -8.21 10.99
CA LEU A 152 -10.37 -6.97 11.74
C LEU A 152 -11.60 -6.52 12.56
N HIS A 153 -12.82 -6.60 12.02
CA HIS A 153 -14.03 -6.19 12.75
C HIS A 153 -14.40 -7.18 13.87
N LEU A 154 -14.00 -8.46 13.70
CA LEU A 154 -14.07 -9.48 14.74
C LEU A 154 -13.07 -9.15 15.85
N PHE A 155 -11.79 -8.91 15.54
CA PHE A 155 -10.78 -8.52 16.54
C PHE A 155 -11.17 -7.28 17.37
N ASP A 156 -11.86 -6.31 16.76
CA ASP A 156 -12.34 -5.11 17.45
C ASP A 156 -13.49 -5.37 18.46
N LYS A 157 -14.28 -6.45 18.26
CA LYS A 157 -15.33 -6.87 19.19
C LYS A 157 -14.73 -7.50 20.46
N VAL A 158 -13.65 -8.28 20.34
CA VAL A 158 -12.91 -8.86 21.49
C VAL A 158 -12.14 -7.82 22.30
N LYS A 159 -11.71 -6.72 21.68
CA LYS A 159 -11.14 -5.59 22.45
C LYS A 159 -12.17 -4.91 23.37
N LYS A 160 -13.47 -5.04 23.09
CA LYS A 160 -14.54 -4.36 23.82
C LYS A 160 -15.23 -5.25 24.87
N GLU A 161 -15.32 -6.56 24.64
CA GLU A 161 -15.96 -7.52 25.55
C GLU A 161 -15.06 -8.75 25.76
N TYR A 162 -14.41 -8.83 26.92
CA TYR A 162 -13.66 -10.03 27.35
C TYR A 162 -14.63 -11.06 27.94
N ASP A 163 -15.19 -11.91 27.07
CA ASP A 163 -15.91 -13.12 27.50
C ASP A 163 -15.28 -14.38 26.86
N LEU A 164 -15.18 -15.45 27.65
CA LEU A 164 -14.53 -16.71 27.27
C LEU A 164 -15.25 -17.40 26.10
N GLU A 165 -16.58 -17.22 26.00
CA GLU A 165 -17.38 -17.76 24.91
C GLU A 165 -17.07 -17.06 23.57
N THR A 166 -16.84 -15.75 23.59
CA THR A 166 -16.46 -14.96 22.41
C THR A 166 -15.06 -15.35 21.91
N GLU A 167 -14.12 -15.65 22.82
CA GLU A 167 -12.80 -16.16 22.47
C GLU A 167 -12.87 -17.54 21.79
N LEU A 168 -13.70 -18.45 22.30
CA LEU A 168 -13.93 -19.77 21.69
C LEU A 168 -14.59 -19.65 20.31
N LYS A 169 -15.61 -18.81 20.15
CA LYS A 169 -16.24 -18.53 18.85
C LYS A 169 -15.23 -18.01 17.82
N MET A 170 -14.28 -17.17 18.25
CA MET A 170 -13.20 -16.67 17.38
C MET A 170 -12.22 -17.76 16.96
N LYS A 171 -11.80 -18.64 17.88
CA LYS A 171 -10.91 -19.74 17.53
C LYS A 171 -11.59 -20.68 16.53
N ILE A 172 -12.88 -21.00 16.75
CA ILE A 172 -13.65 -21.85 15.85
C ILE A 172 -13.79 -21.21 14.46
N ILE A 173 -14.11 -19.92 14.35
CA ILE A 173 -14.27 -19.28 13.04
C ILE A 173 -12.94 -19.20 12.27
N LEU A 174 -11.82 -18.95 12.96
CA LEU A 174 -10.49 -18.96 12.34
C LEU A 174 -10.13 -20.34 11.79
N LEU A 175 -10.43 -21.40 12.55
CA LEU A 175 -10.19 -22.79 12.12
C LEU A 175 -11.07 -23.16 10.92
N LEU A 176 -12.34 -22.78 10.92
CA LEU A 176 -13.26 -23.02 9.80
C LEU A 176 -12.87 -22.22 8.55
N HIS A 177 -12.42 -20.97 8.71
CA HIS A 177 -11.95 -20.15 7.61
C HIS A 177 -10.66 -20.70 7.00
N GLN A 178 -9.73 -21.17 7.84
CA GLN A 178 -8.51 -21.83 7.39
C GLN A 178 -8.82 -23.10 6.59
N LEU A 179 -9.79 -23.91 7.02
CA LEU A 179 -10.27 -25.06 6.26
C LEU A 179 -10.84 -24.62 4.89
N ASP A 180 -11.71 -23.61 4.87
CA ASP A 180 -12.35 -23.14 3.65
C ASP A 180 -11.35 -22.64 2.59
N LEU A 181 -10.31 -21.90 3.02
CA LEU A 181 -9.20 -21.50 2.15
C LEU A 181 -8.39 -22.70 1.64
N GLN A 182 -8.13 -23.69 2.49
CA GLN A 182 -7.43 -24.92 2.09
C GLN A 182 -8.23 -25.71 1.05
N LEU A 183 -9.54 -25.83 1.24
CA LEU A 183 -10.44 -26.48 0.29
C LEU A 183 -10.43 -25.73 -1.05
N LEU A 184 -10.59 -24.40 -1.04
CA LEU A 184 -10.62 -23.58 -2.26
C LEU A 184 -9.31 -23.69 -3.08
N ASN A 185 -8.16 -23.58 -2.42
CA ASN A 185 -6.85 -23.71 -3.09
C ASN A 185 -6.64 -25.11 -3.67
N SER A 186 -7.10 -26.15 -2.96
CA SER A 186 -6.98 -27.53 -3.42
C SER A 186 -7.92 -27.81 -4.60
N SER A 187 -9.14 -27.26 -4.56
CA SER A 187 -10.08 -27.32 -5.68
C SER A 187 -9.56 -26.59 -6.91
N LEU A 188 -8.97 -25.40 -6.76
CA LEU A 188 -8.35 -24.67 -7.88
C LEU A 188 -7.23 -25.48 -8.53
N LYS A 189 -6.40 -26.18 -7.74
CA LYS A 189 -5.38 -27.10 -8.28
C LYS A 189 -6.01 -28.24 -9.08
N GLN A 190 -7.04 -28.91 -8.55
CA GLN A 190 -7.74 -29.98 -9.28
C GLN A 190 -8.42 -29.48 -10.55
N ILE A 191 -9.13 -28.35 -10.49
CA ILE A 191 -9.73 -27.71 -11.66
C ILE A 191 -8.66 -27.35 -12.69
N SER A 192 -7.51 -26.81 -12.26
CA SER A 192 -6.41 -26.47 -13.17
C SER A 192 -5.76 -27.68 -13.85
N LEU A 193 -5.87 -28.88 -13.25
CA LEU A 193 -5.41 -30.13 -13.85
C LEU A 193 -6.42 -30.67 -14.88
N ASP A 194 -7.71 -30.40 -14.72
CA ASP A 194 -8.79 -30.79 -15.65
C ASP A 194 -8.95 -29.81 -16.84
N VAL A 195 -8.45 -28.58 -16.76
CA VAL A 195 -8.41 -27.65 -17.92
C VAL A 195 -7.22 -27.97 -18.82
N ARG A 196 -7.28 -29.10 -19.54
CA ARG A 196 -6.54 -29.28 -20.79
C ARG A 196 -7.53 -29.41 -21.93
N LEU A 197 -7.46 -28.53 -22.92
CA LEU A 197 -8.24 -28.65 -24.15
C LEU A 197 -7.87 -30.01 -24.79
N ASN A 198 -8.85 -30.88 -24.99
CA ASN A 198 -8.60 -32.19 -25.61
C ASN A 198 -9.17 -32.23 -27.04
N LEU A 199 -8.67 -33.16 -27.86
CA LEU A 199 -9.02 -33.26 -29.28
C LEU A 199 -10.54 -33.45 -29.51
N ALA A 200 -11.21 -34.20 -28.63
CA ALA A 200 -12.64 -34.46 -28.74
C ALA A 200 -13.47 -33.18 -28.48
N ALA A 201 -13.09 -32.38 -27.49
CA ALA A 201 -13.73 -31.11 -27.18
C ALA A 201 -13.61 -30.12 -28.35
N VAL A 202 -12.41 -29.99 -28.93
CA VAL A 202 -12.17 -29.12 -30.09
C VAL A 202 -13.02 -29.54 -31.28
N ASN A 203 -13.05 -30.83 -31.62
CA ASN A 203 -13.86 -31.32 -32.73
C ASN A 203 -15.36 -31.10 -32.52
N ASN A 204 -15.87 -31.29 -31.30
CA ASN A 204 -17.28 -31.06 -30.98
C ASN A 204 -17.67 -29.58 -31.10
N GLU A 205 -16.84 -28.66 -30.60
CA GLU A 205 -17.08 -27.22 -30.72
C GLU A 205 -16.99 -26.74 -32.17
N VAL A 206 -16.02 -27.23 -32.95
CA VAL A 206 -15.91 -26.92 -34.38
C VAL A 206 -17.13 -27.41 -35.15
N ASN A 207 -17.60 -28.63 -34.89
CA ASN A 207 -18.79 -29.17 -35.54
C ASN A 207 -20.06 -28.37 -35.17
N LEU A 208 -20.17 -27.92 -33.92
CA LEU A 208 -21.25 -27.06 -33.48
C LEU A 208 -21.22 -25.70 -34.19
N LEU A 209 -20.04 -25.07 -34.29
CA LEU A 209 -19.88 -23.80 -34.99
C LEU A 209 -20.13 -23.89 -36.51
N LYS A 210 -19.80 -25.03 -37.14
CA LYS A 210 -20.13 -25.27 -38.56
C LYS A 210 -21.63 -25.23 -38.83
N ASN A 211 -22.48 -25.59 -37.87
CA ASN A 211 -23.93 -25.50 -38.03
C ASN A 211 -24.43 -24.04 -38.14
N PHE A 212 -23.62 -23.06 -37.76
CA PHE A 212 -23.90 -21.63 -37.88
C PHE A 212 -23.20 -20.99 -39.09
N SER A 213 -22.58 -21.80 -39.98
CA SER A 213 -21.91 -21.33 -41.20
C SER A 213 -22.70 -21.62 -42.47
N GLY A 214 -22.77 -20.65 -43.40
CA GLY A 214 -23.52 -20.78 -44.65
C GLY A 214 -23.50 -19.52 -45.53
N GLN A 215 -24.09 -19.61 -46.72
CA GLN A 215 -24.15 -18.50 -47.70
C GLN A 215 -25.42 -17.62 -47.59
N GLY A 216 -26.29 -17.86 -46.60
CA GLY A 216 -27.53 -17.10 -46.41
C GLY A 216 -27.39 -15.99 -45.36
N GLU A 217 -28.21 -14.93 -45.48
CA GLU A 217 -28.27 -13.82 -44.51
C GLU A 217 -28.69 -14.25 -43.09
N ASP A 218 -29.19 -15.48 -42.93
CA ASP A 218 -29.62 -16.08 -41.66
C ASP A 218 -28.47 -16.81 -40.91
N THR A 219 -27.26 -16.88 -41.49
CA THR A 219 -26.09 -17.53 -40.88
C THR A 219 -25.06 -16.52 -40.46
N VAL A 220 -24.40 -16.75 -39.32
CA VAL A 220 -23.51 -15.74 -38.72
C VAL A 220 -22.06 -15.86 -39.19
N LEU A 221 -21.68 -17.03 -39.71
CA LEU A 221 -20.38 -17.28 -40.30
C LEU A 221 -20.53 -17.54 -41.81
N GLU A 222 -19.65 -16.94 -42.62
CA GLU A 222 -19.54 -17.24 -44.05
C GLU A 222 -18.89 -18.62 -44.24
N SER A 223 -17.79 -18.89 -43.53
CA SER A 223 -17.12 -20.19 -43.55
C SER A 223 -16.34 -20.47 -42.27
N LEU A 224 -16.14 -21.76 -41.98
CA LEU A 224 -15.27 -22.25 -40.91
C LEU A 224 -14.51 -23.48 -41.40
N GLU A 225 -13.20 -23.33 -41.57
CA GLU A 225 -12.35 -24.33 -42.20
C GLU A 225 -11.09 -24.61 -41.37
N TYR A 226 -10.55 -25.82 -41.50
CA TYR A 226 -9.21 -26.11 -40.99
C TYR A 226 -8.18 -25.59 -41.97
N THR A 227 -7.03 -25.09 -41.49
CA THR A 227 -5.94 -24.68 -42.41
C THR A 227 -5.31 -25.88 -43.14
N SER A 228 -5.55 -27.11 -42.65
CA SER A 228 -5.12 -28.34 -43.28
C SER A 228 -6.19 -29.43 -43.18
N ASP A 229 -6.46 -30.06 -44.31
CA ASP A 229 -7.34 -31.23 -44.39
C ASP A 229 -6.68 -32.51 -43.90
N TYR A 230 -5.34 -32.51 -43.78
CA TYR A 230 -4.58 -33.68 -43.36
C TYR A 230 -4.73 -33.93 -41.85
N MET A 231 -5.11 -35.15 -41.49
CA MET A 231 -5.24 -35.60 -40.11
C MET A 231 -4.21 -36.69 -39.84
N PHE A 232 -3.41 -36.51 -38.79
CA PHE A 232 -2.43 -37.50 -38.36
C PHE A 232 -3.13 -38.68 -37.66
N SER A 233 -2.41 -39.80 -37.48
CA SER A 233 -2.95 -41.03 -36.88
C SER A 233 -3.46 -40.87 -35.45
N ASN A 234 -3.04 -39.82 -34.74
CA ASN A 234 -3.53 -39.46 -33.41
C ASN A 234 -4.72 -38.47 -33.43
N GLY A 235 -5.26 -38.17 -34.62
CA GLY A 235 -6.41 -37.30 -34.81
C GLY A 235 -6.12 -35.80 -34.77
N CYS A 236 -4.89 -35.38 -34.46
CA CYS A 236 -4.47 -33.99 -34.54
C CYS A 236 -4.29 -33.55 -36.02
N ARG A 237 -4.48 -32.25 -36.28
CA ARG A 237 -4.23 -31.61 -37.59
C ARG A 237 -2.99 -30.70 -37.58
N ALA A 238 -2.43 -30.43 -36.41
CA ALA A 238 -1.13 -29.77 -36.28
C ALA A 238 0.03 -30.71 -36.67
N PRO A 239 1.18 -30.23 -37.18
CA PRO A 239 2.34 -31.07 -37.50
C PRO A 239 2.96 -31.74 -36.26
N PRO A 240 3.62 -32.91 -36.36
CA PRO A 240 4.09 -33.69 -35.20
C PRO A 240 5.01 -32.91 -34.25
N TRP A 241 5.90 -32.06 -34.77
CA TRP A 241 6.79 -31.25 -33.93
C TRP A 241 6.08 -30.15 -33.15
N ARG A 242 4.90 -29.70 -33.61
CA ARG A 242 4.05 -28.74 -32.86
C ARG A 242 3.12 -29.42 -31.88
N GLN A 243 2.81 -30.70 -32.10
CA GLN A 243 2.04 -31.52 -31.17
C GLN A 243 2.81 -31.76 -29.86
N GLU A 244 4.15 -31.86 -29.91
CA GLU A 244 5.03 -31.88 -28.72
C GLU A 244 4.90 -30.62 -27.85
N HIS A 245 4.56 -29.47 -28.48
CA HIS A 245 4.25 -28.21 -27.79
C HIS A 245 2.76 -28.07 -27.44
N GLY A 246 2.00 -29.16 -27.58
CA GLY A 246 0.60 -29.26 -27.22
C GLY A 246 -0.37 -28.63 -28.21
N GLU A 247 0.00 -28.37 -29.47
CA GLU A 247 -0.93 -27.85 -30.50
C GLU A 247 -1.76 -28.98 -31.15
N ILE A 248 -3.04 -28.72 -31.37
CA ILE A 248 -4.04 -29.71 -31.79
C ILE A 248 -4.44 -29.48 -33.26
N CYS A 249 -4.88 -28.26 -33.60
CA CYS A 249 -5.26 -27.87 -34.96
C CYS A 249 -5.26 -26.34 -35.13
N TYR A 250 -5.33 -25.88 -36.38
CA TYR A 250 -5.53 -24.46 -36.71
C TYR A 250 -6.79 -24.29 -37.56
N LEU A 251 -7.52 -23.20 -37.29
CA LEU A 251 -8.81 -22.89 -37.89
C LEU A 251 -8.77 -21.51 -38.56
N VAL A 252 -9.53 -21.37 -39.64
CA VAL A 252 -9.88 -20.09 -40.26
C VAL A 252 -11.38 -19.91 -40.11
N ILE A 253 -11.78 -18.86 -39.40
CA ILE A 253 -13.19 -18.52 -39.21
C ILE A 253 -13.45 -17.23 -39.97
N LYS A 254 -14.36 -17.26 -40.95
CA LYS A 254 -14.75 -16.10 -41.74
C LYS A 254 -16.16 -15.67 -41.34
N PRO A 255 -16.33 -14.64 -40.49
CA PRO A 255 -17.63 -14.03 -40.25
C PRO A 255 -18.03 -13.12 -41.42
N HIS A 256 -19.32 -12.78 -41.53
CA HIS A 256 -19.83 -11.92 -42.62
C HIS A 256 -19.55 -10.42 -42.40
N ASP A 257 -19.25 -10.00 -41.17
CA ASP A 257 -19.15 -8.59 -40.75
C ASP A 257 -17.71 -8.10 -40.53
N THR A 258 -16.72 -9.00 -40.50
CA THR A 258 -15.33 -8.71 -40.13
C THR A 258 -14.34 -9.60 -40.90
N ASP A 259 -13.04 -9.28 -40.81
CA ASP A 259 -11.98 -10.03 -41.47
C ASP A 259 -11.84 -11.48 -40.93
N PRO A 260 -11.31 -12.43 -41.74
CA PRO A 260 -11.08 -13.80 -41.30
C PRO A 260 -10.17 -13.90 -40.07
N LEU A 261 -10.64 -14.63 -39.06
CA LEU A 261 -9.93 -14.90 -37.82
C LEU A 261 -9.14 -16.20 -37.94
N TYR A 262 -7.86 -16.16 -37.59
CA TYR A 262 -6.97 -17.32 -37.58
C TYR A 262 -6.77 -17.80 -36.15
N ILE A 263 -7.10 -19.06 -35.86
CA ILE A 263 -7.14 -19.58 -34.50
C ILE A 263 -6.22 -20.80 -34.37
N THR A 264 -5.44 -20.83 -33.30
CA THR A 264 -4.65 -21.99 -32.86
C THR A 264 -5.33 -22.67 -31.68
N CYS A 265 -5.71 -23.94 -31.83
CA CYS A 265 -6.22 -24.76 -30.73
C CYS A 265 -5.08 -25.59 -30.13
N SER A 266 -4.86 -25.48 -28.83
CA SER A 266 -3.81 -26.19 -28.08
C SER A 266 -4.38 -26.79 -26.80
N THR A 267 -3.72 -27.81 -26.26
CA THR A 267 -3.99 -28.37 -24.93
C THR A 267 -3.97 -27.31 -23.83
N ALA A 268 -3.30 -26.16 -24.04
CA ALA A 268 -3.27 -25.03 -23.12
C ALA A 268 -4.45 -24.03 -23.29
N GLY A 269 -5.26 -24.15 -24.34
CA GLY A 269 -6.33 -23.21 -24.66
C GLY A 269 -6.51 -22.93 -26.17
N VAL A 270 -7.42 -22.01 -26.48
CA VAL A 270 -7.66 -21.49 -27.83
C VAL A 270 -7.05 -20.10 -27.96
N PHE A 271 -6.27 -19.85 -29.01
CA PHE A 271 -5.50 -18.61 -29.21
C PHE A 271 -5.81 -17.98 -30.56
N LEU A 272 -5.99 -16.65 -30.61
CA LEU A 272 -6.15 -15.89 -31.85
C LEU A 272 -4.77 -15.46 -32.39
N ASN A 273 -4.53 -15.65 -33.68
CA ASN A 273 -3.30 -15.27 -34.37
C ASN A 273 -3.48 -13.90 -35.06
N GLY A 274 -2.48 -13.01 -35.01
CA GLY A 274 -2.49 -11.70 -35.68
C GLY A 274 -2.25 -11.81 -37.20
N VAL A 275 -3.04 -11.08 -38.01
CA VAL A 275 -3.11 -11.05 -39.50
C VAL A 275 -1.85 -10.37 -40.08
N SER A 276 -1.23 -10.62 -41.26
CA SER A 276 -1.61 -11.07 -42.62
C SER A 276 -0.40 -11.76 -43.30
N ILE A 277 -0.58 -12.88 -44.01
CA ILE A 277 0.49 -13.50 -44.85
C ILE A 277 0.01 -13.58 -46.30
N MET A 278 0.25 -12.51 -47.06
CA MET A 278 0.34 -12.57 -48.52
C MET A 278 1.82 -12.74 -48.88
N PHE A 279 2.30 -13.99 -48.94
CA PHE A 279 3.42 -14.47 -49.79
C PHE A 279 3.58 -15.97 -49.54
N LEU A 280 2.86 -16.79 -50.32
CA LEU A 280 3.10 -18.22 -50.43
C LEU A 280 4.34 -18.44 -51.29
N PHE A 281 5.43 -18.94 -50.69
CA PHE A 281 6.31 -20.03 -51.17
C PHE A 281 7.52 -20.15 -50.21
N LEU A 282 7.64 -21.31 -49.55
CA LEU A 282 8.67 -21.77 -48.56
C LEU A 282 8.42 -21.48 -47.05
N PRO A 283 8.90 -22.38 -46.16
CA PRO A 283 8.26 -22.71 -44.88
C PRO A 283 8.62 -21.70 -43.80
N CYS A 284 7.63 -20.93 -43.33
CA CYS A 284 7.84 -19.90 -42.31
C CYS A 284 6.90 -20.08 -41.11
N ASP A 285 7.46 -19.66 -39.98
CA ASP A 285 7.06 -19.87 -38.59
C ASP A 285 5.64 -19.42 -38.21
N PHE A 286 4.95 -20.29 -37.47
CA PHE A 286 3.84 -19.89 -36.61
C PHE A 286 4.41 -19.42 -35.26
N ASP A 287 5.00 -18.23 -35.22
CA ASP A 287 5.43 -17.62 -33.96
C ASP A 287 4.21 -17.12 -33.18
N ARG A 288 4.08 -17.58 -31.93
CA ARG A 288 3.13 -17.01 -30.96
C ARG A 288 3.62 -15.61 -30.62
N LEU A 289 2.74 -14.61 -30.64
CA LEU A 289 3.02 -13.28 -30.10
C LEU A 289 3.44 -13.42 -28.62
N ALA A 290 4.74 -13.33 -28.38
CA ALA A 290 5.34 -13.21 -27.07
C ALA A 290 5.34 -11.73 -26.70
N SER A 291 4.34 -11.28 -25.93
CA SER A 291 4.43 -10.30 -24.83
C SER A 291 3.07 -9.63 -24.55
N SER A 292 2.77 -9.47 -23.26
CA SER A 292 1.74 -8.58 -22.70
C SER A 292 0.28 -8.76 -23.18
N GLY A 293 -0.50 -9.55 -22.43
CA GLY A 293 -1.97 -9.55 -22.54
C GLY A 293 -2.58 -10.78 -23.23
N SER A 294 -2.24 -11.99 -22.78
CA SER A 294 -2.92 -13.20 -23.27
C SER A 294 -4.35 -13.26 -22.73
N LYS A 295 -5.33 -12.79 -23.52
CA LYS A 295 -6.75 -13.08 -23.28
C LYS A 295 -6.98 -14.57 -23.49
N ARG A 296 -7.01 -15.34 -22.41
CA ARG A 296 -7.47 -16.74 -22.42
C ARG A 296 -8.96 -16.77 -22.69
N CYS A 297 -9.38 -17.16 -23.89
CA CYS A 297 -10.77 -17.52 -24.16
C CYS A 297 -11.01 -18.94 -23.65
N PHE A 298 -11.85 -19.09 -22.62
CA PHE A 298 -12.09 -20.39 -21.96
C PHE A 298 -13.08 -21.30 -22.71
N ALA A 299 -13.68 -20.86 -23.83
CA ALA A 299 -14.48 -21.71 -24.72
C ALA A 299 -14.60 -21.11 -26.13
N LEU A 300 -14.69 -21.92 -27.21
CA LEU A 300 -15.06 -21.41 -28.54
C LEU A 300 -16.49 -20.85 -28.55
N SER A 301 -17.35 -21.31 -27.64
CA SER A 301 -18.74 -20.88 -27.48
C SER A 301 -18.94 -19.51 -26.82
N THR A 302 -17.90 -18.88 -26.27
CA THR A 302 -18.01 -17.51 -25.69
C THR A 302 -18.11 -16.38 -26.74
N LEU A 303 -18.12 -16.71 -28.04
CA LEU A 303 -18.58 -15.82 -29.11
C LEU A 303 -20.12 -15.85 -29.16
N SER A 304 -20.77 -15.19 -28.21
CA SER A 304 -22.25 -15.14 -28.13
C SER A 304 -22.85 -14.26 -29.23
N PHE A 305 -23.43 -14.88 -30.26
CA PHE A 305 -24.34 -14.22 -31.22
C PHE A 305 -25.75 -14.12 -30.63
N ARG A 306 -26.34 -12.91 -30.63
CA ARG A 306 -27.71 -12.64 -30.17
C ARG A 306 -28.69 -12.78 -31.35
N ASP A 307 -29.68 -13.66 -31.20
CA ASP A 307 -30.81 -13.82 -32.13
C ASP A 307 -31.62 -12.52 -32.32
N LYS A 308 -32.10 -12.30 -33.56
CA LYS A 308 -33.01 -11.22 -33.97
C LYS A 308 -34.45 -11.72 -34.05
N GLU A 309 -35.36 -11.13 -33.27
CA GLU A 309 -36.75 -10.87 -33.70
C GLU A 309 -37.21 -9.50 -33.15
N SER A 310 -37.24 -8.50 -34.06
CA SER A 310 -38.26 -7.44 -34.27
C SER A 310 -38.74 -6.53 -33.11
N THR A 311 -38.92 -5.19 -33.18
CA THR A 311 -38.58 -4.07 -34.09
C THR A 311 -38.94 -2.73 -33.37
N ARG A 312 -38.26 -1.62 -33.77
CA ARG A 312 -38.59 -0.16 -33.65
C ARG A 312 -38.42 0.47 -32.25
N ASP A 313 -37.69 1.57 -32.02
CA ASP A 313 -37.30 2.69 -32.88
C ASP A 313 -35.94 3.29 -32.45
N CYS A 314 -35.27 3.94 -33.41
CA CYS A 314 -33.84 4.23 -33.47
C CYS A 314 -33.28 5.29 -32.49
N GLY A 315 -32.10 4.99 -31.94
CA GLY A 315 -31.13 5.94 -31.38
C GLY A 315 -29.88 5.20 -30.87
N GLN A 316 -28.80 5.20 -31.68
CA GLN A 316 -27.41 4.78 -31.37
C GLN A 316 -27.22 3.55 -30.46
N LEU A 317 -26.99 2.39 -31.07
CA LEU A 317 -26.19 1.33 -30.44
C LEU A 317 -24.73 1.55 -30.80
N GLU A 318 -24.01 2.18 -29.89
CA GLU A 318 -22.57 2.09 -29.80
C GLU A 318 -22.19 0.61 -29.67
N LEU A 319 -21.46 0.09 -30.67
CA LEU A 319 -20.36 -0.79 -30.33
C LEU A 319 -19.42 0.05 -29.48
N GLY A 320 -19.41 -0.20 -28.17
CA GLY A 320 -18.36 0.30 -27.30
C GLY A 320 -17.03 -0.29 -27.75
N GLY A 321 -16.43 0.33 -28.75
CA GLY A 321 -15.04 0.14 -29.08
C GLY A 321 -14.19 0.58 -27.89
N PHE A 322 -13.09 -0.12 -27.70
CA PHE A 322 -11.81 0.56 -27.54
C PHE A 322 -10.84 -0.17 -28.47
N SER A 323 -10.93 0.16 -29.76
CA SER A 323 -9.75 0.26 -30.58
C SER A 323 -9.69 1.71 -31.04
N GLU A 324 -8.57 2.34 -30.74
CA GLU A 324 -8.03 3.41 -31.54
C GLU A 324 -8.09 2.94 -33.00
N HIS A 325 -8.95 3.58 -33.79
CA HIS A 325 -8.60 3.89 -35.15
C HIS A 325 -7.79 5.18 -35.09
N GLU A 326 -6.50 5.03 -35.33
CA GLU A 326 -5.80 5.98 -36.18
C GLU A 326 -6.58 6.10 -37.50
N GLU A 327 -7.30 7.19 -37.68
CA GLU A 327 -7.36 7.83 -38.99
C GLU A 327 -6.11 8.71 -39.10
N SER A 328 -5.01 8.11 -39.52
CA SER A 328 -4.09 8.83 -40.40
C SER A 328 -4.82 9.05 -41.73
N ASN A 329 -5.44 10.22 -41.86
CA ASN A 329 -5.73 10.84 -43.15
C ASN A 329 -4.39 11.07 -43.88
N ILE A 330 -3.95 10.08 -44.63
CA ILE A 330 -3.11 10.31 -45.80
C ILE A 330 -4.08 10.73 -46.91
N TYR A 331 -4.21 12.04 -47.08
CA TYR A 331 -4.52 12.55 -48.41
C TYR A 331 -3.37 12.16 -49.32
N CYS A 332 -3.64 11.27 -50.28
CA CYS A 332 -2.78 11.04 -51.42
C CYS A 332 -2.49 12.37 -52.12
N ILE A 333 -1.20 12.65 -52.31
CA ILE A 333 -0.72 13.60 -53.30
C ILE A 333 -1.27 13.17 -54.66
N GLN A 334 -1.99 14.08 -55.33
CA GLN A 334 -2.21 13.99 -56.76
C GLN A 334 -0.87 13.96 -57.48
N HIS A 335 -0.69 12.94 -58.30
CA HIS A 335 0.18 13.00 -59.46
C HIS A 335 -0.16 14.26 -60.28
N ASP A 336 0.78 15.20 -60.34
CA ASP A 336 1.06 15.97 -61.54
C ASP A 336 2.58 16.20 -61.58
N GLN A 337 3.26 15.44 -62.44
CA GLN A 337 3.78 15.92 -63.71
C GLN A 337 5.02 16.82 -63.57
N SER A 338 6.15 16.18 -63.94
CA SER A 338 7.09 16.68 -64.94
C SER A 338 8.12 17.74 -64.55
N CYS A 339 9.31 17.52 -65.13
CA CYS A 339 10.36 18.49 -65.45
C CYS A 339 10.94 19.28 -64.27
N GLY A 340 12.16 19.00 -63.83
CA GLY A 340 13.35 19.16 -64.67
C GLY A 340 13.63 20.65 -64.90
N THR A 341 14.56 21.22 -64.13
CA THR A 341 15.74 21.94 -64.65
C THR A 341 16.46 22.70 -63.53
N SER A 342 17.77 22.47 -63.51
CA SER A 342 18.83 23.34 -63.03
C SER A 342 18.57 24.84 -63.13
N LYS A 343 18.99 25.61 -62.11
CA LYS A 343 19.98 26.69 -62.30
C LYS A 343 20.52 27.25 -60.99
N CYS A 344 21.84 27.35 -60.96
CA CYS A 344 22.65 28.09 -60.00
C CYS A 344 22.48 29.61 -60.13
N MET A 345 22.96 30.28 -59.07
CA MET A 345 23.54 31.64 -59.00
C MET A 345 22.67 32.76 -58.41
N GLY A 346 23.25 33.43 -57.40
CA GLY A 346 23.13 34.88 -57.27
C GLY A 346 22.85 35.45 -55.88
N ARG A 347 23.91 35.70 -55.10
CA ARG A 347 24.04 36.93 -54.27
C ARG A 347 23.83 38.19 -55.15
N PRO A 348 23.68 39.46 -54.67
CA PRO A 348 24.11 40.03 -53.37
C PRO A 348 23.19 41.16 -52.78
N LYS A 349 23.47 41.66 -51.55
CA LYS A 349 23.99 43.02 -51.25
C LYS A 349 23.66 43.53 -49.83
N LEU A 350 24.73 44.08 -49.24
CA LEU A 350 24.92 44.99 -48.10
C LEU A 350 24.23 46.37 -48.29
N PRO A 351 24.04 47.22 -47.25
CA PRO A 351 25.15 47.99 -46.65
C PRO A 351 25.09 48.28 -45.12
N GLY A 352 26.28 48.25 -44.48
CA GLY A 352 27.00 49.48 -44.09
C GLY A 352 26.92 50.03 -42.64
N SER A 353 28.12 50.09 -42.02
CA SER A 353 28.64 50.94 -40.90
C SER A 353 28.18 50.62 -39.47
N GLU A 354 28.99 50.72 -38.40
CA GLU A 354 30.24 51.45 -38.19
C GLU A 354 31.04 50.94 -36.95
N MET A 355 32.28 51.42 -36.85
CA MET A 355 33.41 51.07 -35.97
C MET A 355 33.19 51.29 -34.45
N THR A 356 33.90 50.54 -33.60
CA THR A 356 35.08 51.07 -32.84
C THR A 356 35.81 50.00 -32.01
N ARG A 357 37.14 50.04 -32.14
CA ARG A 357 38.20 49.43 -31.31
C ARG A 357 38.57 50.40 -30.17
N GLY A 358 39.19 49.87 -29.11
CA GLY A 358 40.08 50.59 -28.19
C GLY A 358 40.14 49.87 -26.84
N GLU A 359 41.12 49.02 -26.57
CA GLU A 359 42.52 49.31 -26.17
C GLU A 359 42.71 49.58 -24.67
N GLU A 360 43.82 49.04 -24.16
CA GLU A 360 44.57 49.46 -22.96
C GLU A 360 44.03 49.04 -21.58
N ARG A 361 44.85 48.70 -20.57
CA ARG A 361 46.27 48.33 -20.45
C ARG A 361 46.48 47.96 -18.97
N CYS A 362 47.39 47.03 -18.74
CA CYS A 362 48.42 47.06 -17.70
C CYS A 362 48.05 47.18 -16.20
N ARG A 363 48.51 46.12 -15.51
CA ARG A 363 49.60 46.13 -14.51
C ARG A 363 49.23 46.19 -13.03
N ASN A 364 49.77 45.16 -12.38
CA ASN A 364 50.59 45.22 -11.16
C ASN A 364 49.79 45.46 -9.87
N SER A 365 50.06 44.78 -8.76
CA SER A 365 51.19 43.91 -8.41
C SER A 365 50.98 43.42 -6.99
N CYS A 366 51.46 42.21 -6.70
CA CYS A 366 52.20 41.84 -5.48
C CYS A 366 51.45 41.90 -4.13
N LEU A 367 51.74 41.08 -3.11
CA LEU A 367 52.71 40.01 -2.84
C LEU A 367 52.31 39.43 -1.46
N GLY A 368 52.76 38.21 -1.16
CA GLY A 368 52.82 37.64 0.20
C GLY A 368 51.63 36.73 0.51
N MET A 369 51.65 35.41 0.32
CA MET A 369 52.67 34.39 0.56
C MET A 369 52.91 34.12 2.06
N VAL A 370 52.59 32.86 2.44
CA VAL A 370 53.27 31.97 3.41
C VAL A 370 52.60 31.68 4.79
N ASN A 371 52.30 30.37 4.93
CA ASN A 371 52.31 29.42 6.07
C ASN A 371 51.23 29.38 7.18
N ARG A 372 50.44 28.29 7.13
CA ARG A 372 50.58 27.03 7.91
C ARG A 372 51.26 27.09 9.29
N GLU A 373 50.54 26.69 10.34
CA GLU A 373 50.73 25.48 11.18
C GLU A 373 50.22 25.64 12.64
N GLN A 374 49.33 24.72 13.02
CA GLN A 374 49.34 23.83 14.20
C GLN A 374 49.81 24.28 15.62
N ILE A 375 49.11 23.71 16.62
CA ILE A 375 49.53 23.26 17.99
C ILE A 375 49.07 24.05 19.24
N VAL A 376 48.10 23.43 19.97
CA VAL A 376 48.10 23.05 21.41
C VAL A 376 47.91 24.09 22.57
N THR A 377 47.22 23.59 23.61
CA THR A 377 47.19 23.93 25.07
C THR A 377 46.27 25.01 25.67
N ALA A 378 45.25 24.52 26.40
CA ALA A 378 45.09 24.52 27.88
C ALA A 378 44.91 25.81 28.73
N SER A 379 43.82 25.77 29.54
CA SER A 379 43.68 26.12 30.97
C SER A 379 43.43 27.57 31.45
N LYS A 380 42.32 27.75 32.21
CA LYS A 380 42.15 28.24 33.62
C LYS A 380 40.79 28.94 33.79
N LYS A 381 39.87 28.50 34.67
CA LYS A 381 39.73 28.69 36.16
C LYS A 381 39.52 30.16 36.56
N ASP A 382 38.43 30.50 37.26
CA ASP A 382 38.34 30.66 38.75
C ASP A 382 36.84 30.80 39.19
N THR A 383 36.29 29.99 40.14
CA THR A 383 36.10 30.13 41.63
C THR A 383 35.08 31.22 42.04
N GLU A 384 34.18 31.11 43.04
CA GLU A 384 34.21 30.64 44.46
C GLU A 384 32.75 30.29 44.95
N GLU A 385 32.51 29.22 45.73
CA GLU A 385 32.19 29.13 47.20
C GLU A 385 30.75 29.55 47.59
N GLU A 386 30.00 28.99 48.56
CA GLU A 386 30.17 28.09 49.73
C GLU A 386 28.74 27.54 50.07
N GLY A 387 28.48 26.30 50.57
CA GLY A 387 28.68 25.87 51.95
C GLY A 387 27.81 24.64 52.37
N LYS A 388 28.48 23.60 52.90
CA LYS A 388 28.23 22.67 54.06
C LYS A 388 26.78 22.22 54.39
N SER A 389 26.42 21.03 54.91
CA SER A 389 27.01 19.80 55.50
C SER A 389 25.81 18.84 55.72
N GLY A 390 25.82 17.51 55.80
CA GLY A 390 26.73 16.56 56.41
C GLY A 390 26.04 15.19 56.64
N THR A 391 26.86 14.16 56.86
CA THR A 391 26.65 12.93 57.68
C THR A 391 25.64 11.83 57.30
N VAL A 392 26.22 10.63 57.13
CA VAL A 392 25.69 9.24 57.17
C VAL A 392 25.44 8.86 58.66
N PRO A 393 24.46 7.99 59.06
CA PRO A 393 24.72 6.54 59.12
C PRO A 393 23.56 5.54 58.90
N LEU A 394 23.99 4.36 58.40
CA LEU A 394 23.47 3.00 58.55
C LEU A 394 22.41 2.74 59.63
N THR A 395 21.42 1.88 59.31
CA THR A 395 20.98 0.82 60.22
C THR A 395 20.74 -0.51 59.52
N THR A 396 21.27 -1.54 60.18
CA THR A 396 21.18 -2.98 59.92
C THR A 396 19.96 -3.59 60.61
N LYS A 397 19.44 -4.71 60.08
CA LYS A 397 19.22 -6.01 60.76
C LYS A 397 18.31 -6.89 59.89
N ARG A 398 18.79 -8.08 59.48
CA ARG A 398 18.67 -9.41 60.15
C ARG A 398 17.20 -9.86 60.15
N LYS A 399 16.80 -11.11 59.88
CA LYS A 399 17.33 -12.49 59.92
C LYS A 399 16.06 -13.33 59.59
N ALA A 400 16.01 -14.61 59.26
CA ALA A 400 16.93 -15.72 59.06
C ALA A 400 16.06 -16.93 58.67
N SER A 401 16.73 -17.96 58.13
CA SER A 401 16.57 -19.38 58.50
C SER A 401 15.21 -20.06 58.21
N GLY A 402 15.12 -21.23 57.60
CA GLY A 402 16.08 -22.29 57.28
C GLY A 402 15.30 -23.40 56.56
N ARG A 403 15.89 -24.09 55.57
CA ARG A 403 16.59 -25.38 55.73
C ARG A 403 15.61 -26.45 56.25
N SER A 404 15.20 -27.49 55.53
CA SER A 404 15.91 -28.57 54.82
C SER A 404 14.79 -29.62 54.51
N LYS A 405 14.83 -30.63 53.63
CA LYS A 405 15.91 -31.50 53.12
C LYS A 405 15.27 -32.52 52.14
N THR A 406 15.98 -32.81 51.05
CA THR A 406 16.23 -34.15 50.43
C THR A 406 15.05 -34.95 49.83
N VAL A 407 15.17 -35.65 48.69
CA VAL A 407 16.25 -36.51 48.17
C VAL A 407 16.30 -36.49 46.61
N LYS A 408 17.51 -36.74 46.08
CA LYS A 408 17.97 -36.80 44.68
C LYS A 408 17.54 -38.09 43.93
N ILE A 409 17.61 -38.06 42.58
CA ILE A 409 18.41 -38.91 41.65
C ILE A 409 18.29 -38.21 40.27
N GLN A 410 19.31 -37.48 39.77
CA GLN A 410 20.40 -37.88 38.83
C GLN A 410 19.81 -38.46 37.52
N GLU A 411 19.88 -37.77 36.37
CA GLU A 411 21.03 -37.84 35.45
C GLU A 411 21.28 -36.56 34.59
N THR A 412 22.53 -36.48 34.13
CA THR A 412 23.31 -35.54 33.29
C THR A 412 22.62 -34.97 32.02
N SER A 413 22.93 -33.80 31.43
CA SER A 413 24.17 -33.01 31.32
C SER A 413 23.91 -31.58 30.76
N LYS A 414 24.76 -30.63 31.22
CA LYS A 414 25.04 -29.22 30.83
C LYS A 414 24.81 -28.85 29.34
N CYS A 415 24.37 -27.64 28.98
CA CYS A 415 25.17 -26.40 29.09
C CYS A 415 24.36 -25.08 29.09
N LYS A 416 25.01 -24.07 29.68
CA LYS A 416 24.51 -22.77 30.16
C LYS A 416 24.11 -21.78 29.06
N ALA A 417 22.97 -21.11 29.21
CA ALA A 417 22.67 -19.82 28.61
C ALA A 417 22.96 -18.70 29.63
N SER A 418 23.84 -17.77 29.28
CA SER A 418 24.04 -16.52 30.00
C SER A 418 23.04 -15.47 29.50
N SER A 419 22.31 -14.91 30.44
CA SER A 419 21.35 -13.82 30.32
C SER A 419 22.00 -12.51 29.87
N SER A 420 21.44 -11.90 28.83
CA SER A 420 21.52 -10.46 28.59
C SER A 420 20.10 -9.96 28.32
N LEU A 421 19.47 -9.46 29.37
CA LEU A 421 18.21 -8.73 29.33
C LEU A 421 18.52 -7.31 28.86
N GLU A 422 18.11 -6.98 27.64
CA GLU A 422 17.77 -5.62 27.20
C GLU A 422 17.15 -5.72 25.80
N ASP A 423 15.81 -5.80 25.73
CA ASP A 423 15.07 -5.37 24.54
C ASP A 423 13.66 -4.95 24.97
N VAL A 424 13.48 -3.65 25.18
CA VAL A 424 12.18 -3.03 25.41
C VAL A 424 11.90 -2.11 24.23
N GLY A 425 10.88 -2.49 23.44
CA GLY A 425 10.15 -1.60 22.55
C GLY A 425 10.67 -1.48 21.12
N GLU A 426 10.43 -2.48 20.27
CA GLU A 426 10.47 -2.31 18.81
C GLU A 426 9.04 -2.11 18.27
N SER A 427 8.61 -0.86 18.15
CA SER A 427 7.50 -0.46 17.28
C SER A 427 8.07 0.48 16.22
N SER A 428 8.39 -0.07 15.05
CA SER A 428 8.73 0.69 13.86
C SER A 428 7.95 0.09 12.71
N SER A 429 7.19 0.93 12.01
CA SER A 429 6.43 0.63 10.80
C SER A 429 7.37 0.41 9.61
N GLU A 430 8.21 -0.62 9.69
CA GLU A 430 8.94 -1.12 8.52
C GLU A 430 7.97 -2.02 7.77
N THR A 431 7.46 -1.58 6.61
CA THR A 431 6.71 -2.43 5.69
C THR A 431 7.69 -3.41 5.06
N ASP A 432 7.79 -4.62 5.60
CA ASP A 432 8.54 -5.70 4.96
C ASP A 432 7.74 -6.20 3.75
N GLU A 433 8.40 -6.32 2.59
CA GLU A 433 7.75 -6.74 1.34
C GLU A 433 7.24 -8.20 1.39
N ASP A 434 7.62 -9.01 2.39
CA ASP A 434 7.43 -10.47 2.36
C ASP A 434 7.23 -11.12 3.75
N GLU A 435 6.31 -10.64 4.60
CA GLU A 435 5.91 -11.36 5.83
C GLU A 435 4.70 -12.29 5.61
N GLN A 436 4.76 -13.17 4.62
CA GLN A 436 3.90 -14.36 4.60
C GLN A 436 4.76 -15.64 4.46
N PRO A 437 4.69 -16.58 5.43
CA PRO A 437 5.36 -17.86 5.28
C PRO A 437 4.63 -18.67 4.21
N VAL A 438 5.20 -18.71 3.01
CA VAL A 438 4.75 -19.61 1.94
C VAL A 438 5.04 -21.05 2.37
N ARG A 439 4.03 -21.73 2.93
CA ARG A 439 4.06 -23.18 3.13
C ARG A 439 3.79 -23.84 1.78
N HIS A 440 4.82 -24.46 1.19
CA HIS A 440 4.60 -25.37 0.08
C HIS A 440 4.15 -26.74 0.56
N GLN A 441 3.16 -27.27 -0.16
CA GLN A 441 2.71 -28.66 -0.13
C GLN A 441 3.66 -29.48 -1.00
N GLU A 442 4.24 -30.54 -0.43
CA GLU A 442 4.95 -31.59 -1.18
C GLU A 442 3.94 -32.31 -2.09
N GLY A 443 3.92 -31.92 -3.37
CA GLY A 443 3.14 -32.59 -4.42
C GLY A 443 4.06 -33.44 -5.28
N SER A 444 3.90 -34.75 -5.23
CA SER A 444 4.57 -35.68 -6.14
C SER A 444 4.06 -35.50 -7.57
N THR A 445 4.87 -34.87 -8.41
CA THR A 445 4.75 -34.91 -9.88
C THR A 445 6.10 -35.33 -10.45
N ASP A 446 6.08 -36.08 -11.55
CA ASP A 446 7.28 -36.60 -12.22
C ASP A 446 8.36 -35.52 -12.37
N LEU A 447 9.49 -35.75 -11.71
CA LEU A 447 10.60 -34.83 -11.61
C LEU A 447 11.22 -34.59 -13.00
N SER A 448 11.37 -33.32 -13.39
CA SER A 448 11.89 -32.95 -14.72
C SER A 448 13.32 -33.46 -14.94
N ALA A 449 13.73 -33.57 -16.20
CA ALA A 449 15.10 -33.96 -16.54
C ALA A 449 16.15 -33.00 -15.94
N GLU A 450 15.83 -31.71 -15.80
CA GLU A 450 16.71 -30.74 -15.13
C GLU A 450 16.86 -31.03 -13.64
N TYR A 451 15.79 -31.43 -12.95
CA TYR A 451 15.84 -31.80 -11.53
C TYR A 451 16.84 -32.95 -11.30
N TRP A 452 16.73 -34.02 -12.09
CA TRP A 452 17.66 -35.16 -12.00
C TRP A 452 19.09 -34.78 -12.41
N GLY A 453 19.25 -33.90 -13.40
CA GLY A 453 20.54 -33.34 -13.79
C GLY A 453 21.23 -32.62 -12.64
N ILE A 454 20.53 -31.69 -11.98
CA ILE A 454 21.03 -30.96 -10.82
C ILE A 454 21.28 -31.89 -9.64
N GLN A 455 20.41 -32.86 -9.38
CA GLN A 455 20.63 -33.84 -8.31
C GLN A 455 21.90 -34.66 -8.54
N LYS A 456 22.17 -35.05 -9.79
CA LYS A 456 23.40 -35.77 -10.13
C LYS A 456 24.63 -34.88 -9.92
N LEU A 457 24.58 -33.63 -10.37
CA LEU A 457 25.67 -32.67 -10.16
C LEU A 457 25.90 -32.34 -8.68
N ALA A 458 24.83 -32.22 -7.88
CA ALA A 458 24.92 -32.00 -6.44
C ALA A 458 25.72 -33.10 -5.72
N LYS A 459 25.64 -34.36 -6.20
CA LYS A 459 26.47 -35.46 -5.66
C LYS A 459 27.96 -35.26 -5.97
N TYR A 460 28.30 -34.75 -7.15
CA TYR A 460 29.69 -34.43 -7.50
C TYR A 460 30.24 -33.24 -6.73
N VAL A 461 29.41 -32.21 -6.48
CA VAL A 461 29.77 -31.08 -5.60
C VAL A 461 30.02 -31.55 -4.16
N LYS A 462 29.26 -32.53 -3.67
CA LYS A 462 29.47 -33.15 -2.34
C LYS A 462 30.70 -34.08 -2.27
N GLY A 463 31.25 -34.48 -3.42
CA GLY A 463 32.34 -35.46 -3.50
C GLY A 463 33.70 -34.96 -2.98
N GLY A 464 33.87 -33.63 -2.83
CA GLY A 464 35.01 -33.02 -2.14
C GLY A 464 36.32 -32.94 -2.94
N ASP A 465 36.35 -33.32 -4.22
CA ASP A 465 37.49 -33.04 -5.10
C ASP A 465 37.38 -31.61 -5.67
N PRO A 466 38.37 -30.73 -5.45
CA PRO A 466 38.43 -29.37 -6.02
C PRO A 466 38.08 -29.29 -7.51
N THR A 467 38.69 -30.16 -8.32
CA THR A 467 38.56 -30.08 -9.78
C THR A 467 37.18 -30.54 -10.22
N ALA A 468 36.70 -31.68 -9.71
CA ALA A 468 35.35 -32.18 -9.98
C ALA A 468 34.26 -31.22 -9.44
N THR A 469 34.49 -30.58 -8.29
CA THR A 469 33.57 -29.61 -7.71
C THR A 469 33.44 -28.39 -8.61
N VAL A 470 34.54 -27.81 -9.08
CA VAL A 470 34.51 -26.68 -10.01
C VAL A 470 33.83 -27.05 -11.34
N ILE A 471 34.11 -28.24 -11.89
CA ILE A 471 33.44 -28.72 -13.11
C ILE A 471 31.94 -28.87 -12.87
N ALA A 472 31.54 -29.48 -11.75
CA ALA A 472 30.13 -29.66 -11.41
C ALA A 472 29.40 -28.33 -11.18
N LEU A 473 30.03 -27.34 -10.55
CA LEU A 473 29.49 -25.99 -10.39
C LEU A 473 29.32 -25.28 -11.74
N CYS A 474 30.29 -25.41 -12.65
CA CYS A 474 30.18 -24.88 -14.01
C CYS A 474 29.01 -25.54 -14.76
N SER A 475 28.93 -26.87 -14.74
CA SER A 475 27.82 -27.60 -15.37
C SER A 475 26.47 -27.32 -14.74
N MET A 476 26.42 -26.99 -13.45
CA MET A 476 25.16 -26.63 -12.77
C MET A 476 24.64 -25.26 -13.24
N ARG A 477 25.54 -24.34 -13.62
CA ARG A 477 25.17 -23.03 -14.18
C ARG A 477 24.69 -23.10 -15.63
N ASP A 478 24.95 -24.21 -16.33
CA ASP A 478 24.41 -24.42 -17.68
C ASP A 478 22.90 -24.73 -17.65
N PHE A 479 22.36 -25.06 -16.48
CA PHE A 479 20.92 -25.16 -16.27
C PHE A 479 20.30 -23.77 -16.03
N ASN A 480 19.02 -23.63 -16.36
CA ASN A 480 18.27 -22.42 -16.05
C ASN A 480 17.94 -22.36 -14.54
N LEU A 481 18.81 -21.74 -13.75
CA LEU A 481 18.67 -21.63 -12.29
C LEU A 481 17.58 -20.64 -11.86
N SER A 482 17.02 -19.87 -12.78
CA SER A 482 15.84 -19.03 -12.52
C SER A 482 14.54 -19.85 -12.41
N GLN A 483 14.53 -21.09 -12.92
CA GLN A 483 13.38 -21.99 -12.83
C GLN A 483 13.17 -22.53 -11.41
N GLU A 484 11.91 -22.57 -10.96
CA GLU A 484 11.56 -23.07 -9.64
C GLU A 484 11.96 -24.55 -9.46
N THR A 485 11.87 -25.37 -10.50
CA THR A 485 12.29 -26.79 -10.48
C THR A 485 13.78 -26.96 -10.17
N CYS A 486 14.64 -26.14 -10.77
CA CYS A 486 16.09 -26.13 -10.52
C CYS A 486 16.41 -25.65 -9.10
N GLN A 487 15.73 -24.60 -8.65
CA GLN A 487 15.85 -24.02 -7.31
C GLN A 487 15.44 -25.02 -6.23
N LEU A 488 14.32 -25.72 -6.44
CA LEU A 488 13.85 -26.82 -5.58
C LEU A 488 14.86 -27.97 -5.58
N ALA A 489 15.39 -28.38 -6.73
CA ALA A 489 16.42 -29.42 -6.79
C ALA A 489 17.66 -29.07 -5.95
N ILE A 490 18.15 -27.82 -6.02
CA ILE A 490 19.29 -27.37 -5.21
C ILE A 490 18.96 -27.41 -3.70
N LYS A 491 17.73 -27.05 -3.33
CA LYS A 491 17.27 -27.05 -1.94
C LYS A 491 17.07 -28.47 -1.41
N ASP A 492 16.28 -29.29 -2.09
CA ASP A 492 15.85 -30.63 -1.64
C ASP A 492 17.01 -31.62 -1.61
N THR A 493 18.01 -31.43 -2.46
CA THR A 493 19.21 -32.27 -2.45
C THR A 493 20.20 -31.87 -1.35
N GLY A 494 19.91 -30.84 -0.55
CA GLY A 494 20.83 -30.25 0.42
C GLY A 494 22.06 -29.63 -0.23
N CYS A 495 22.00 -29.30 -1.53
CA CYS A 495 23.10 -28.66 -2.25
C CYS A 495 23.30 -27.22 -1.76
N LEU A 496 22.24 -26.53 -1.35
CA LEU A 496 22.32 -25.16 -0.81
C LEU A 496 23.28 -25.05 0.39
N GLU A 497 23.22 -26.00 1.33
CA GLU A 497 24.13 -26.06 2.48
C GLU A 497 25.58 -26.26 2.03
N VAL A 498 25.80 -27.13 1.04
CA VAL A 498 27.13 -27.40 0.48
C VAL A 498 27.68 -26.17 -0.22
N LEU A 499 26.85 -25.47 -1.01
CA LEU A 499 27.25 -24.22 -1.67
C LEU A 499 27.69 -23.19 -0.63
N ILE A 500 26.96 -23.04 0.48
CA ILE A 500 27.33 -22.14 1.58
C ILE A 500 28.64 -22.59 2.24
N ASN A 501 28.82 -23.89 2.49
CA ASN A 501 30.05 -24.42 3.06
C ASN A 501 31.27 -24.23 2.14
N LEU A 502 31.08 -24.31 0.81
CA LEU A 502 32.13 -24.04 -0.17
C LEU A 502 32.64 -22.59 -0.10
N LEU A 503 31.83 -21.66 0.41
CA LEU A 503 32.26 -20.26 0.63
C LEU A 503 33.32 -20.13 1.72
N ASP A 504 33.38 -21.05 2.69
CA ASP A 504 34.36 -21.03 3.79
C ASP A 504 35.66 -21.78 3.43
N THR A 505 35.80 -22.25 2.18
CA THR A 505 37.02 -22.93 1.70
C THR A 505 38.10 -21.93 1.31
N GLU A 506 39.37 -22.37 1.26
CA GLU A 506 40.49 -21.54 0.81
C GLU A 506 40.57 -21.44 -0.74
N GLU A 507 39.77 -22.22 -1.47
CA GLU A 507 39.85 -22.30 -2.92
C GLU A 507 38.93 -21.28 -3.61
N ILE A 508 39.55 -20.19 -4.10
CA ILE A 508 38.86 -19.07 -4.75
C ILE A 508 37.93 -19.52 -5.89
N LYS A 509 38.30 -20.56 -6.65
CA LYS A 509 37.49 -21.08 -7.77
C LYS A 509 36.20 -21.73 -7.28
N CYS A 510 36.25 -22.47 -6.18
CA CYS A 510 35.08 -23.08 -5.54
C CYS A 510 34.16 -22.00 -4.95
N GLN A 511 34.74 -21.03 -4.24
CA GLN A 511 33.98 -19.88 -3.71
C GLN A 511 33.29 -19.10 -4.84
N THR A 512 34.01 -18.81 -5.93
CA THR A 512 33.50 -18.09 -7.10
C THR A 512 32.37 -18.87 -7.79
N GLY A 513 32.56 -20.17 -8.01
CA GLY A 513 31.54 -21.03 -8.61
C GLY A 513 30.27 -21.08 -7.75
N SER A 514 30.43 -21.22 -6.44
CA SER A 514 29.32 -21.23 -5.49
C SER A 514 28.57 -19.90 -5.45
N LEU A 515 29.28 -18.76 -5.32
CA LEU A 515 28.63 -17.45 -5.31
C LEU A 515 27.89 -17.13 -6.61
N LYS A 516 28.38 -17.57 -7.77
CA LYS A 516 27.67 -17.39 -9.04
C LYS A 516 26.30 -18.08 -9.04
N ILE A 517 26.22 -19.30 -8.49
CA ILE A 517 24.97 -20.04 -8.35
C ILE A 517 24.08 -19.36 -7.31
N LEU A 518 24.62 -19.10 -6.10
CA LEU A 518 23.89 -18.46 -5.00
C LEU A 518 23.31 -17.10 -5.39
N LYS A 519 24.04 -16.30 -6.18
CA LYS A 519 23.55 -15.03 -6.71
C LYS A 519 22.27 -15.20 -7.53
N GLU A 520 22.23 -16.19 -8.41
CA GLU A 520 21.10 -16.41 -9.32
C GLU A 520 19.87 -16.93 -8.56
N ILE A 521 20.06 -17.92 -7.69
CA ILE A 521 18.95 -18.53 -6.93
C ILE A 521 18.47 -17.68 -5.76
N SER A 522 19.29 -16.75 -5.25
CA SER A 522 18.90 -15.83 -4.16
C SER A 522 17.88 -14.76 -4.59
N GLN A 523 17.47 -14.72 -5.86
CA GLN A 523 16.29 -13.95 -6.26
C GLN A 523 15.00 -14.57 -5.73
N ASN A 524 14.97 -15.86 -5.37
CA ASN A 524 13.81 -16.50 -4.77
C ASN A 524 13.72 -16.22 -3.26
N ILE A 525 12.54 -15.78 -2.79
CA ILE A 525 12.28 -15.42 -1.39
C ILE A 525 12.65 -16.57 -0.43
N LEU A 526 12.22 -17.81 -0.72
CA LEU A 526 12.46 -18.98 0.14
C LEU A 526 13.95 -19.28 0.27
N ILE A 527 14.70 -19.13 -0.82
CA ILE A 527 16.15 -19.38 -0.82
C ILE A 527 16.88 -18.28 -0.05
N ARG A 528 16.47 -17.00 -0.14
CA ARG A 528 17.05 -15.92 0.68
C ARG A 528 16.93 -16.23 2.17
N HIS A 529 15.75 -16.69 2.60
CA HIS A 529 15.53 -17.09 3.99
C HIS A 529 16.44 -18.25 4.37
N ALA A 530 16.49 -19.30 3.55
CA ALA A 530 17.35 -20.45 3.80
C ALA A 530 18.85 -20.07 3.86
N ILE A 531 19.34 -19.21 2.97
CA ILE A 531 20.74 -18.71 3.02
C ILE A 531 21.01 -17.97 4.33
N ALA A 532 20.07 -17.15 4.80
CA ALA A 532 20.23 -16.44 6.06
C ALA A 532 20.12 -17.37 7.29
N ASP A 533 19.29 -18.41 7.23
CA ASP A 533 19.16 -19.40 8.31
C ASP A 533 20.39 -20.30 8.43
N LEU A 534 21.03 -20.62 7.30
CA LEU A 534 22.27 -21.39 7.22
C LEU A 534 23.53 -20.56 7.51
N GLY A 535 23.40 -19.28 7.89
CA GLY A 535 24.53 -18.41 8.21
C GLY A 535 25.38 -17.95 7.00
N GLY A 536 24.85 -18.10 5.78
CA GLY A 536 25.59 -17.74 4.56
C GLY A 536 25.96 -16.26 4.48
N LEU A 537 25.16 -15.37 5.08
CA LEU A 537 25.45 -13.93 5.12
C LEU A 537 26.71 -13.59 5.92
N GLU A 538 26.99 -14.32 7.02
CA GLU A 538 28.20 -14.08 7.80
C GLU A 538 29.47 -14.40 6.99
N ILE A 539 29.43 -15.49 6.23
CA ILE A 539 30.53 -15.95 5.38
C ILE A 539 30.73 -14.97 4.22
N MET A 540 29.65 -14.56 3.55
CA MET A 540 29.71 -13.57 2.48
C MET A 540 30.29 -12.22 2.96
N VAL A 541 29.95 -11.78 4.18
CA VAL A 541 30.54 -10.56 4.76
C VAL A 541 32.03 -10.70 5.00
N LYS A 542 32.52 -11.88 5.41
CA LYS A 542 33.96 -12.15 5.54
C LYS A 542 34.66 -12.15 4.17
N ILE A 543 34.02 -12.70 3.13
CA ILE A 543 34.57 -12.73 1.77
C ILE A 543 34.85 -11.33 1.21
N LEU A 544 34.13 -10.29 1.67
CA LEU A 544 34.41 -8.90 1.28
C LEU A 544 35.83 -8.44 1.62
N ASP A 545 36.50 -9.10 2.58
CA ASP A 545 37.90 -8.84 2.96
C ASP A 545 38.92 -9.52 2.03
N SER A 546 38.49 -10.40 1.11
CA SER A 546 39.35 -11.13 0.16
C SER A 546 40.17 -10.18 -0.73
N PRO A 547 41.39 -10.50 -1.19
CA PRO A 547 42.08 -9.69 -2.20
C PRO A 547 41.45 -9.82 -3.61
N ASP A 548 40.63 -10.85 -3.86
CA ASP A 548 40.05 -11.10 -5.18
C ASP A 548 38.83 -10.22 -5.45
N THR A 549 38.94 -9.34 -6.45
CA THR A 549 37.90 -8.37 -6.79
C THR A 549 36.63 -9.01 -7.34
N ASP A 550 36.73 -10.08 -8.13
CA ASP A 550 35.56 -10.74 -8.71
C ASP A 550 34.76 -11.46 -7.62
N LEU A 551 35.46 -12.04 -6.64
CA LEU A 551 34.86 -12.66 -5.47
C LEU A 551 34.14 -11.63 -4.58
N LYS A 552 34.73 -10.45 -4.35
CA LYS A 552 34.07 -9.34 -3.63
C LYS A 552 32.79 -8.91 -4.32
N CYS A 553 32.82 -8.72 -5.64
CA CYS A 553 31.67 -8.32 -6.43
C CYS A 553 30.53 -9.32 -6.28
N LEU A 554 30.83 -10.61 -6.49
CA LEU A 554 29.82 -11.68 -6.37
C LEU A 554 29.24 -11.79 -4.96
N ALA A 555 30.07 -11.63 -3.93
CA ALA A 555 29.61 -11.63 -2.55
C ALA A 555 28.68 -10.43 -2.27
N ALA A 556 29.06 -9.23 -2.72
CA ALA A 556 28.23 -8.02 -2.57
C ALA A 556 26.90 -8.14 -3.32
N GLU A 557 26.89 -8.62 -4.58
CA GLU A 557 25.65 -8.86 -5.33
C GLU A 557 24.73 -9.88 -4.65
N THR A 558 25.30 -10.97 -4.13
CA THR A 558 24.53 -11.99 -3.41
C THR A 558 23.96 -11.44 -2.10
N ILE A 559 24.75 -10.64 -1.37
CA ILE A 559 24.28 -9.91 -0.18
C ILE A 559 23.13 -8.97 -0.55
N ALA A 560 23.20 -8.25 -1.68
CA ALA A 560 22.12 -7.37 -2.13
C ALA A 560 20.80 -8.13 -2.34
N ASN A 561 20.86 -9.30 -2.97
CA ASN A 561 19.68 -10.14 -3.19
C ASN A 561 19.10 -10.68 -1.87
N VAL A 562 19.95 -11.12 -0.94
CA VAL A 562 19.51 -11.70 0.34
C VAL A 562 19.05 -10.63 1.35
N ALA A 563 19.64 -9.42 1.34
CA ALA A 563 19.36 -8.34 2.28
C ALA A 563 18.03 -7.59 2.06
N ARG A 564 17.01 -8.26 1.50
CA ARG A 564 15.69 -7.67 1.21
C ARG A 564 14.69 -7.73 2.37
N PHE A 565 15.00 -8.43 3.46
CA PHE A 565 14.17 -8.51 4.67
C PHE A 565 14.93 -8.14 5.96
N LYS A 566 14.20 -7.80 7.03
CA LYS A 566 14.74 -7.20 8.27
C LYS A 566 15.85 -8.01 8.93
N ARG A 567 15.69 -9.33 9.08
CA ARG A 567 16.69 -10.20 9.72
C ARG A 567 18.01 -10.25 8.93
N ALA A 568 17.98 -10.41 7.61
CA ALA A 568 19.19 -10.38 6.78
C ALA A 568 19.94 -9.04 6.90
N ARG A 569 19.22 -7.91 6.80
CA ARG A 569 19.80 -6.56 6.99
C ARG A 569 20.48 -6.41 8.36
N LYS A 570 19.88 -6.98 9.42
CA LYS A 570 20.45 -7.00 10.78
C LYS A 570 21.74 -7.83 10.82
N THR A 571 21.75 -9.02 10.24
CA THR A 571 22.93 -9.89 10.19
C THR A 571 24.11 -9.22 9.49
N VAL A 572 23.89 -8.62 8.31
CA VAL A 572 24.95 -7.90 7.57
C VAL A 572 25.56 -6.79 8.42
N ARG A 573 24.74 -6.01 9.14
CA ARG A 573 25.23 -4.95 10.03
C ARG A 573 26.01 -5.49 11.24
N GLN A 574 25.50 -6.54 11.90
CA GLN A 574 26.13 -7.10 13.10
C GLN A 574 27.53 -7.66 12.82
N HIS A 575 27.76 -8.20 11.63
CA HIS A 575 29.05 -8.73 11.20
C HIS A 575 29.97 -7.68 10.57
N GLY A 576 29.61 -6.38 10.65
CA GLY A 576 30.41 -5.28 10.12
C GLY A 576 30.39 -5.18 8.59
N GLY A 577 29.41 -5.78 7.92
CA GLY A 577 29.28 -5.75 6.46
C GLY A 577 29.05 -4.34 5.92
N ILE A 578 28.34 -3.47 6.64
CA ILE A 578 28.09 -2.08 6.18
C ILE A 578 29.40 -1.30 5.99
N LYS A 579 30.36 -1.42 6.92
CA LYS A 579 31.66 -0.74 6.81
C LYS A 579 32.43 -1.24 5.58
N ARG A 580 32.50 -2.56 5.40
CA ARG A 580 33.18 -3.22 4.27
C ARG A 580 32.56 -2.85 2.92
N LEU A 581 31.23 -2.81 2.85
CA LEU A 581 30.51 -2.39 1.65
C LEU A 581 30.76 -0.91 1.31
N VAL A 582 30.93 -0.05 2.32
CA VAL A 582 31.34 1.34 2.10
C VAL A 582 32.80 1.42 1.64
N GLU A 583 33.70 0.59 2.17
CA GLU A 583 35.09 0.49 1.70
C GLU A 583 35.19 0.06 0.23
N LEU A 584 34.24 -0.74 -0.30
CA LEU A 584 34.17 -1.05 -1.73
C LEU A 584 33.90 0.18 -2.61
N LEU A 585 33.33 1.26 -2.06
CA LEU A 585 33.14 2.54 -2.76
C LEU A 585 34.38 3.44 -2.72
N GLU A 586 35.36 3.13 -1.86
CA GLU A 586 36.60 3.90 -1.74
C GLU A 586 37.59 3.64 -2.90
N SER A 587 37.37 2.61 -3.72
CA SER A 587 38.24 2.08 -4.78
C SER A 587 38.66 3.05 -5.90
N ILE A 588 38.45 4.36 -5.75
CA ILE A 588 38.92 5.39 -6.68
C ILE A 588 40.31 5.87 -6.28
N SER A 589 41.33 5.49 -7.05
CA SER A 589 42.53 6.33 -7.21
C SER A 589 42.18 7.50 -8.13
N VAL A 590 42.48 8.72 -7.70
CA VAL A 590 41.93 9.96 -8.28
C VAL A 590 42.53 10.36 -9.64
N GLU A 591 43.50 9.64 -10.24
CA GLU A 591 44.26 10.20 -11.37
C GLU A 591 44.60 9.30 -12.57
N SER A 592 44.02 8.11 -12.76
CA SER A 592 44.35 7.33 -13.96
C SER A 592 43.22 6.42 -14.42
N SER A 593 42.79 6.62 -15.68
CA SER A 593 41.97 5.74 -16.53
C SER A 593 41.00 4.79 -15.82
N TYR A 594 39.69 5.04 -15.95
CA TYR A 594 38.61 4.15 -15.52
C TYR A 594 38.90 2.68 -15.90
N GLN A 595 39.45 1.90 -14.96
CA GLN A 595 39.49 0.47 -15.12
C GLN A 595 38.06 -0.01 -14.88
N ALA A 596 37.43 -0.61 -15.89
CA ALA A 596 36.05 -1.11 -15.80
C ALA A 596 35.80 -1.98 -14.55
N LYS A 597 36.86 -2.63 -14.05
CA LYS A 597 36.84 -3.50 -12.87
C LYS A 597 36.63 -2.75 -11.54
N ASP A 598 37.19 -1.54 -11.39
CA ASP A 598 37.04 -0.74 -10.15
C ASP A 598 35.63 -0.14 -10.06
N THR A 599 35.09 0.31 -11.20
CA THR A 599 33.71 0.79 -11.32
C THR A 599 32.70 -0.32 -11.01
N GLU A 600 32.96 -1.53 -11.48
CA GLU A 600 32.08 -2.68 -11.22
C GLU A 600 32.09 -3.09 -9.74
N THR A 601 33.25 -3.03 -9.09
CA THR A 601 33.37 -3.29 -7.64
C THR A 601 32.56 -2.28 -6.83
N ALA A 602 32.66 -1.00 -7.17
CA ALA A 602 31.87 0.04 -6.53
C ALA A 602 30.37 -0.10 -6.81
N ARG A 603 29.98 -0.49 -8.04
CA ARG A 603 28.58 -0.79 -8.39
C ARG A 603 28.00 -1.89 -7.52
N CYS A 604 28.72 -3.00 -7.36
CA CYS A 604 28.28 -4.13 -6.53
C CYS A 604 28.15 -3.72 -5.05
N GLY A 605 29.13 -2.96 -4.53
CA GLY A 605 29.07 -2.40 -3.19
C GLY A 605 27.86 -1.48 -2.98
N ALA A 606 27.60 -0.57 -3.93
CA ALA A 606 26.45 0.32 -3.90
C ALA A 606 25.11 -0.43 -3.94
N LEU A 607 24.99 -1.49 -4.76
CA LEU A 607 23.78 -2.31 -4.84
C LEU A 607 23.46 -3.02 -3.52
N ALA A 608 24.48 -3.55 -2.84
CA ALA A 608 24.34 -4.14 -1.52
C ALA A 608 23.96 -3.11 -0.45
N LEU A 609 24.56 -1.91 -0.51
CA LEU A 609 24.24 -0.80 0.37
C LEU A 609 22.81 -0.32 0.21
N TRP A 610 22.31 -0.26 -1.02
CA TRP A 610 20.92 0.10 -1.29
C TRP A 610 19.93 -0.88 -0.64
N SER A 611 20.16 -2.19 -0.81
CA SER A 611 19.31 -3.19 -0.15
C SER A 611 19.39 -3.10 1.37
N CYS A 612 20.59 -2.82 1.91
CA CYS A 612 20.80 -2.63 3.34
C CYS A 612 20.20 -1.32 3.89
N SER A 613 20.10 -0.26 3.09
CA SER A 613 19.70 1.08 3.53
C SER A 613 18.21 1.20 3.80
N LYS A 614 17.37 0.22 3.41
CA LYS A 614 15.96 0.14 3.82
C LYS A 614 15.78 0.15 5.35
N SER A 615 16.76 -0.35 6.13
CA SER A 615 16.71 -0.33 7.61
C SER A 615 17.26 0.97 8.21
N THR A 616 16.50 1.59 9.12
CA THR A 616 16.89 2.81 9.86
C THR A 616 18.23 2.67 10.60
N LYS A 617 18.47 1.51 11.23
CA LYS A 617 19.71 1.22 11.96
C LYS A 617 20.91 1.06 11.00
N ASN A 618 20.68 0.55 9.78
CA ASN A 618 21.71 0.42 8.77
C ASN A 618 22.05 1.76 8.12
N LYS A 619 21.07 2.65 7.90
CA LYS A 619 21.32 4.05 7.52
C LYS A 619 22.33 4.65 8.50
N LYS A 620 22.05 4.68 9.80
CA LYS A 620 23.01 5.21 10.80
C LYS A 620 24.41 4.58 10.72
N ALA A 621 24.53 3.30 10.36
CA ALA A 621 25.82 2.64 10.17
C ALA A 621 26.55 3.12 8.89
N ILE A 622 25.84 3.32 7.78
CA ILE A 622 26.37 3.89 6.53
C ILE A 622 26.91 5.31 6.80
N HIS A 623 26.19 6.13 7.56
CA HIS A 623 26.65 7.47 7.92
C HIS A 623 27.95 7.43 8.72
N LYS A 624 28.00 6.59 9.76
CA LYS A 624 29.20 6.42 10.62
C LYS A 624 30.41 5.86 9.86
N ALA A 625 30.17 5.06 8.82
CA ALA A 625 31.22 4.51 7.97
C ALA A 625 31.75 5.52 6.93
N GLY A 626 31.24 6.75 6.88
CA GLY A 626 31.67 7.74 5.89
C GLY A 626 31.10 7.52 4.49
N GLY A 627 29.97 6.81 4.37
CA GLY A 627 29.39 6.48 3.07
C GLY A 627 28.88 7.69 2.28
N ILE A 628 28.37 8.74 2.96
CA ILE A 628 27.72 9.88 2.28
C ILE A 628 28.69 10.63 1.35
N PRO A 629 29.88 11.08 1.79
CA PRO A 629 30.84 11.73 0.88
C PRO A 629 31.24 10.87 -0.32
N LEU A 630 31.32 9.55 -0.15
CA LEU A 630 31.64 8.61 -1.23
C LEU A 630 30.50 8.52 -2.24
N LEU A 631 29.25 8.42 -1.78
CA LEU A 631 28.06 8.49 -2.64
C LEU A 631 28.01 9.81 -3.41
N ALA A 632 28.32 10.94 -2.75
CA ALA A 632 28.40 12.27 -3.37
C ALA A 632 29.41 12.30 -4.52
N ARG A 633 30.56 11.67 -4.33
CA ARG A 633 31.64 11.61 -5.31
C ARG A 633 31.24 10.78 -6.53
N TRP A 634 30.65 9.60 -6.31
CA TRP A 634 30.19 8.73 -7.38
C TRP A 634 29.01 9.31 -8.18
N LEU A 635 28.17 10.15 -7.55
CA LEU A 635 27.07 10.84 -8.21
C LEU A 635 27.53 11.82 -9.31
N LYS A 636 28.82 12.22 -9.31
CA LYS A 636 29.42 13.08 -10.35
C LYS A 636 29.91 12.31 -11.58
N CYS A 637 29.91 10.99 -11.54
CA CYS A 637 30.38 10.15 -12.65
C CYS A 637 29.30 10.04 -13.76
N SER A 638 29.72 9.82 -15.00
CA SER A 638 28.83 9.74 -16.16
C SER A 638 28.21 8.34 -16.42
N HIS A 639 28.59 7.32 -15.63
CA HIS A 639 28.17 5.94 -15.90
C HIS A 639 26.82 5.60 -15.23
N THR A 640 25.77 5.43 -16.02
CA THR A 640 24.40 5.14 -15.51
C THR A 640 24.33 3.92 -14.59
N ASN A 641 25.05 2.84 -14.91
CA ASN A 641 24.97 1.57 -14.18
C ASN A 641 25.37 1.67 -12.70
N ILE A 642 26.26 2.60 -12.34
CA ILE A 642 26.61 2.87 -10.93
C ILE A 642 25.70 3.93 -10.31
N LEU A 643 25.22 4.89 -11.10
CA LEU A 643 24.34 5.95 -10.60
C LEU A 643 23.04 5.39 -10.03
N ILE A 644 22.43 4.38 -10.66
CA ILE A 644 21.16 3.79 -10.19
C ILE A 644 21.27 3.28 -8.74
N PRO A 645 22.19 2.36 -8.38
CA PRO A 645 22.35 1.95 -6.98
C PRO A 645 22.76 3.06 -6.01
N ILE A 646 23.55 4.04 -6.47
CA ILE A 646 23.97 5.18 -5.65
C ILE A 646 22.75 6.05 -5.30
N VAL A 647 21.97 6.44 -6.30
CA VAL A 647 20.75 7.25 -6.09
C VAL A 647 19.70 6.46 -5.33
N GLY A 648 19.53 5.17 -5.60
CA GLY A 648 18.66 4.29 -4.81
C GLY A 648 19.04 4.26 -3.33
N THR A 649 20.34 4.19 -3.03
CA THR A 649 20.85 4.30 -1.64
C THR A 649 20.52 5.66 -1.02
N LEU A 650 20.71 6.75 -1.77
CA LEU A 650 20.41 8.11 -1.33
C LEU A 650 18.92 8.32 -1.08
N GLN A 651 18.04 7.82 -1.97
CA GLN A 651 16.59 7.83 -1.82
C GLN A 651 16.16 7.15 -0.52
N GLU A 652 16.69 5.97 -0.21
CA GLU A 652 16.33 5.28 1.03
C GLU A 652 16.85 6.02 2.27
N CYS A 653 18.05 6.59 2.18
CA CYS A 653 18.62 7.38 3.27
C CYS A 653 17.89 8.72 3.51
N ALA A 654 17.36 9.35 2.45
CA ALA A 654 16.65 10.63 2.50
C ALA A 654 15.38 10.63 3.36
N SER A 655 14.87 9.45 3.74
CA SER A 655 13.77 9.34 4.71
C SER A 655 14.13 9.86 6.12
N GLU A 656 15.42 9.95 6.46
CA GLU A 656 15.90 10.44 7.76
C GLU A 656 16.31 11.93 7.69
N PRO A 657 15.87 12.81 8.62
CA PRO A 657 16.20 14.24 8.59
C PRO A 657 17.72 14.53 8.60
N SER A 658 18.51 13.77 9.38
CA SER A 658 19.97 13.95 9.44
C SER A 658 20.65 13.67 8.09
N TYR A 659 20.06 12.78 7.30
CA TYR A 659 20.56 12.43 5.98
C TYR A 659 20.19 13.47 4.93
N ARG A 660 18.97 14.02 4.99
CA ARG A 660 18.57 15.13 4.11
C ARG A 660 19.51 16.32 4.28
N LEU A 661 19.88 16.64 5.52
CA LEU A 661 20.90 17.65 5.80
C LEU A 661 22.25 17.32 5.15
N ALA A 662 22.72 16.07 5.27
CA ALA A 662 24.00 15.66 4.71
C ALA A 662 24.02 15.66 3.16
N ILE A 663 22.94 15.19 2.53
CA ILE A 663 22.74 15.24 1.06
C ILE A 663 22.81 16.69 0.56
N ARG A 664 22.20 17.60 1.33
CA ARG A 664 22.22 19.04 1.05
C ARG A 664 23.60 19.65 1.20
N THR A 665 24.30 19.40 2.32
CA THR A 665 25.62 19.99 2.59
C THR A 665 26.70 19.52 1.62
N GLU A 666 26.57 18.30 1.09
CA GLU A 666 27.49 17.74 0.09
C GLU A 666 27.17 18.18 -1.34
N GLY A 667 26.17 19.05 -1.55
CA GLY A 667 25.80 19.57 -2.86
C GLY A 667 25.23 18.51 -3.82
N MET A 668 24.63 17.43 -3.30
CA MET A 668 24.14 16.34 -4.13
C MET A 668 22.87 16.69 -4.91
N ILE A 669 22.08 17.65 -4.41
CA ILE A 669 20.81 18.07 -5.05
C ILE A 669 21.04 18.54 -6.49
N GLU A 670 22.13 19.27 -6.76
CA GLU A 670 22.50 19.70 -8.11
C GLU A 670 22.68 18.50 -9.05
N ASN A 671 23.36 17.44 -8.60
CA ASN A 671 23.62 16.27 -9.43
C ASN A 671 22.36 15.40 -9.62
N LEU A 672 21.51 15.29 -8.60
CA LEU A 672 20.20 14.64 -8.72
C LEU A 672 19.34 15.34 -9.78
N VAL A 673 19.32 16.67 -9.76
CA VAL A 673 18.58 17.47 -10.75
C VAL A 673 19.12 17.28 -12.16
N LYS A 674 20.45 17.31 -12.34
CA LYS A 674 21.07 17.06 -13.66
C LYS A 674 20.70 15.68 -14.23
N ASN A 675 20.65 14.65 -13.38
CA ASN A 675 20.32 13.29 -13.78
C ASN A 675 18.83 13.07 -14.11
N LEU A 676 17.94 14.02 -13.80
CA LEU A 676 16.54 13.98 -14.29
C LEU A 676 16.44 14.12 -15.81
N SER A 677 17.42 14.76 -16.45
CA SER A 677 17.49 14.91 -17.91
C SER A 677 18.23 13.76 -18.60
N SER A 678 18.48 12.64 -17.89
CA SER A 678 19.08 11.43 -18.47
C SER A 678 18.13 10.75 -19.47
N GLU A 679 18.64 9.91 -20.36
CA GLU A 679 17.81 9.05 -21.23
C GLU A 679 17.27 7.81 -20.49
N HIS A 680 17.78 7.50 -19.30
CA HIS A 680 17.42 6.29 -18.56
C HIS A 680 16.29 6.52 -17.54
N GLU A 681 15.12 5.98 -17.83
CA GLU A 681 13.92 6.13 -17.00
C GLU A 681 14.09 5.64 -15.55
N GLU A 682 14.82 4.54 -15.33
CA GLU A 682 15.09 4.03 -13.99
C GLU A 682 15.90 5.03 -13.15
N LEU A 683 16.90 5.66 -13.76
CA LEU A 683 17.70 6.70 -13.10
C LEU A 683 16.86 7.95 -12.82
N GLN A 684 16.03 8.38 -13.77
CA GLN A 684 15.11 9.50 -13.60
C GLN A 684 14.15 9.24 -12.43
N MET A 685 13.57 8.04 -12.36
CA MET A 685 12.65 7.62 -11.30
C MET A 685 13.31 7.71 -9.92
N HIS A 686 14.51 7.15 -9.76
CA HIS A 686 15.24 7.22 -8.48
C HIS A 686 15.65 8.65 -8.12
N CYS A 687 16.04 9.47 -9.10
CA CYS A 687 16.35 10.89 -8.86
C CYS A 687 15.12 11.66 -8.39
N ALA A 688 13.98 11.47 -9.07
CA ALA A 688 12.72 12.09 -8.69
C ALA A 688 12.28 11.64 -7.29
N SER A 689 12.38 10.35 -6.96
CA SER A 689 12.02 9.84 -5.64
C SER A 689 12.96 10.34 -4.53
N ALA A 690 14.27 10.48 -4.81
CA ALA A 690 15.20 11.10 -3.89
C ALA A 690 14.85 12.58 -3.64
N ILE A 691 14.48 13.33 -4.69
CA ILE A 691 14.01 14.72 -4.58
C ILE A 691 12.72 14.78 -3.77
N PHE A 692 11.74 13.92 -4.06
CA PHE A 692 10.49 13.81 -3.31
C PHE A 692 10.74 13.69 -1.80
N LYS A 693 11.60 12.77 -1.38
CA LYS A 693 11.93 12.58 0.04
C LYS A 693 12.71 13.76 0.62
N CYS A 694 13.63 14.37 -0.13
CA CYS A 694 14.44 15.51 0.36
C CYS A 694 13.66 16.85 0.39
N ALA A 695 12.68 17.04 -0.49
CA ALA A 695 11.91 18.28 -0.66
C ALA A 695 10.92 18.56 0.47
N GLU A 696 10.83 17.67 1.46
CA GLU A 696 10.18 17.94 2.74
C GLU A 696 10.85 19.14 3.47
N ASP A 697 12.16 19.36 3.27
CA ASP A 697 12.87 20.54 3.77
C ASP A 697 12.76 21.74 2.82
N GLU A 698 12.52 22.93 3.38
CA GLU A 698 12.37 24.19 2.63
C GLU A 698 13.60 24.54 1.79
N GLU A 699 14.79 24.49 2.38
CA GLU A 699 16.03 24.77 1.65
C GLU A 699 16.25 23.84 0.46
N THR A 700 15.80 22.58 0.54
CA THR A 700 15.91 21.64 -0.60
C THR A 700 15.03 22.10 -1.75
N ARG A 701 13.80 22.56 -1.47
CA ARG A 701 12.88 23.09 -2.50
C ARG A 701 13.48 24.28 -3.22
N ASP A 702 14.16 25.16 -2.50
CA ASP A 702 14.87 26.31 -3.06
C ASP A 702 16.08 25.87 -3.92
N LEU A 703 16.84 24.87 -3.48
CA LEU A 703 17.96 24.33 -4.25
C LEU A 703 17.49 23.67 -5.55
N VAL A 704 16.41 22.89 -5.52
CA VAL A 704 15.82 22.29 -6.74
C VAL A 704 15.41 23.39 -7.73
N ARG A 705 14.80 24.48 -7.25
CA ARG A 705 14.49 25.66 -8.09
C ARG A 705 15.76 26.32 -8.63
N LYS A 706 16.76 26.57 -7.78
CA LYS A 706 18.01 27.24 -8.13
C LYS A 706 18.81 26.46 -9.20
N HIS A 707 18.73 25.14 -9.18
CA HIS A 707 19.38 24.26 -10.15
C HIS A 707 18.48 23.90 -11.34
N GLU A 708 17.37 24.63 -11.54
CA GLU A 708 16.45 24.47 -12.67
C GLU A 708 15.76 23.10 -12.75
N GLY A 709 15.64 22.38 -11.64
CA GLY A 709 15.07 21.02 -11.61
C GLY A 709 13.54 20.94 -11.76
N LEU A 710 12.83 22.05 -11.61
CA LEU A 710 11.38 22.10 -11.75
C LEU A 710 10.93 21.90 -13.21
N GLN A 711 11.73 22.35 -14.19
CA GLN A 711 11.41 22.20 -15.60
C GLN A 711 11.58 20.73 -16.07
N PRO A 712 12.70 20.02 -15.81
CA PRO A 712 12.80 18.59 -16.09
C PRO A 712 11.68 17.76 -15.47
N LEU A 713 11.32 18.03 -14.21
CA LEU A 713 10.17 17.35 -13.57
C LEU A 713 8.86 17.58 -14.33
N SER A 714 8.63 18.80 -14.81
CA SER A 714 7.43 19.13 -15.59
C SER A 714 7.40 18.44 -16.95
N VAL A 715 8.56 18.32 -17.61
CA VAL A 715 8.69 17.59 -18.90
C VAL A 715 8.43 16.10 -18.71
N LEU A 716 8.94 15.50 -17.64
CA LEU A 716 8.77 14.07 -17.35
C LEU A 716 7.32 13.66 -17.07
N LEU A 717 6.43 14.60 -16.73
CA LEU A 717 4.99 14.32 -16.62
C LEU A 717 4.36 13.86 -17.94
N GLY A 718 4.97 14.20 -19.09
CA GLY A 718 4.50 13.76 -20.40
C GLY A 718 4.69 12.25 -20.65
N ASN A 719 5.53 11.56 -19.86
CA ASN A 719 5.77 10.13 -20.01
C ASN A 719 4.70 9.32 -19.25
N SER A 720 3.55 9.11 -19.90
CA SER A 720 2.37 8.47 -19.29
C SER A 720 2.42 6.94 -19.24
N GLU A 721 3.35 6.31 -19.96
CA GLU A 721 3.49 4.85 -20.04
C GLU A 721 4.10 4.27 -18.75
N ASN A 722 5.17 4.89 -18.24
CA ASN A 722 5.87 4.43 -17.05
C ASN A 722 5.20 4.95 -15.76
N LYS A 723 4.29 4.15 -15.20
CA LYS A 723 3.53 4.49 -13.98
C LYS A 723 4.40 4.70 -12.74
N GLN A 724 5.53 3.99 -12.62
CA GLN A 724 6.43 4.12 -11.47
C GLN A 724 7.24 5.43 -11.52
N LEU A 725 7.77 5.77 -12.70
CA LEU A 725 8.40 7.07 -12.95
C LEU A 725 7.40 8.20 -12.68
N LEU A 726 6.17 8.08 -13.19
CA LEU A 726 5.12 9.07 -13.00
C LEU A 726 4.79 9.28 -11.52
N ALA A 727 4.70 8.22 -10.72
CA ALA A 727 4.49 8.31 -9.28
C ALA A 727 5.62 9.07 -8.57
N ALA A 728 6.89 8.78 -8.94
CA ALA A 728 8.05 9.46 -8.37
C ALA A 728 8.11 10.95 -8.76
N VAL A 729 7.85 11.27 -10.03
CA VAL A 729 7.87 12.65 -10.56
C VAL A 729 6.74 13.48 -9.96
N THR A 730 5.51 12.97 -9.96
CA THR A 730 4.35 13.66 -9.35
C THR A 730 4.56 13.88 -7.86
N GLY A 731 5.16 12.92 -7.14
CA GLY A 731 5.54 13.10 -5.74
C GLY A 731 6.54 14.22 -5.55
N ALA A 732 7.60 14.25 -6.36
CA ALA A 732 8.61 15.32 -6.32
C ALA A 732 7.99 16.70 -6.58
N ILE A 733 7.10 16.81 -7.57
CA ILE A 733 6.37 18.04 -7.88
C ILE A 733 5.49 18.46 -6.71
N TRP A 734 4.74 17.53 -6.11
CA TRP A 734 3.91 17.83 -4.94
C TRP A 734 4.72 18.43 -3.80
N LYS A 735 5.82 17.79 -3.41
CA LYS A 735 6.65 18.31 -2.31
C LYS A 735 7.31 19.63 -2.68
N CYS A 736 7.75 19.82 -3.93
CA CYS A 736 8.26 21.10 -4.39
C CYS A 736 7.20 22.21 -4.40
N ALA A 737 5.93 21.88 -4.67
CA ALA A 737 4.81 22.84 -4.73
C ALA A 737 4.39 23.40 -3.36
N ILE A 738 4.91 22.87 -2.25
CA ILE A 738 4.72 23.47 -0.91
C ILE A 738 5.33 24.89 -0.85
N SER A 739 6.37 25.19 -1.64
CA SER A 739 6.92 26.55 -1.76
C SER A 739 6.14 27.37 -2.80
N ARG A 740 5.72 28.56 -2.38
CA ARG A 740 5.00 29.52 -3.22
C ARG A 740 5.78 29.88 -4.48
N GLU A 741 7.06 30.16 -4.35
CA GLU A 741 7.93 30.54 -5.46
C GLU A 741 8.09 29.41 -6.49
N ASN A 742 8.04 28.15 -6.03
CA ASN A 742 8.07 26.98 -6.92
C ASN A 742 6.74 26.83 -7.67
N VAL A 743 5.61 27.09 -7.01
CA VAL A 743 4.27 27.09 -7.65
C VAL A 743 4.21 28.10 -8.79
N LEU A 744 4.77 29.30 -8.60
CA LEU A 744 4.86 30.30 -9.67
C LEU A 744 5.68 29.81 -10.87
N LYS A 745 6.77 29.06 -10.62
CA LYS A 745 7.55 28.43 -11.70
C LYS A 745 6.80 27.28 -12.39
N PHE A 746 6.10 26.44 -11.64
CA PHE A 746 5.24 25.41 -12.24
C PHE A 746 4.12 26.01 -13.10
N GLN A 747 3.63 27.20 -12.75
CA GLN A 747 2.69 27.94 -13.60
C GLN A 747 3.33 28.38 -14.92
N GLU A 748 4.55 28.93 -14.90
CA GLU A 748 5.31 29.27 -16.12
C GLU A 748 5.51 28.04 -17.04
N TYR A 749 5.71 26.86 -16.45
CA TYR A 749 5.91 25.60 -17.18
C TYR A 749 4.61 24.86 -17.54
N LYS A 750 3.44 25.45 -17.26
CA LYS A 750 2.11 24.84 -17.48
C LYS A 750 1.91 23.48 -16.78
N THR A 751 2.66 23.21 -15.72
CA THR A 751 2.63 21.94 -14.97
C THR A 751 1.22 21.66 -14.41
N VAL A 752 0.49 22.70 -13.99
CA VAL A 752 -0.88 22.57 -13.47
C VAL A 752 -1.84 22.00 -14.52
N GLU A 753 -1.69 22.40 -15.78
CA GLU A 753 -2.51 21.90 -16.89
C GLU A 753 -2.25 20.41 -17.12
N THR A 754 -0.98 20.00 -17.12
CA THR A 754 -0.57 18.59 -17.24
C THR A 754 -1.04 17.77 -16.04
N LEU A 755 -0.94 18.28 -14.81
CA LEU A 755 -1.45 17.58 -13.62
C LEU A 755 -2.97 17.34 -13.70
N VAL A 756 -3.74 18.29 -14.24
CA VAL A 756 -5.19 18.10 -14.46
C VAL A 756 -5.47 16.96 -15.45
N THR A 757 -4.66 16.80 -16.51
CA THR A 757 -4.82 15.68 -17.45
C THR A 757 -4.53 14.30 -16.84
N LEU A 758 -3.80 14.25 -15.73
CA LEU A 758 -3.46 13.01 -15.02
C LEU A 758 -4.47 12.63 -13.92
N LEU A 759 -5.58 13.35 -13.80
CA LEU A 759 -6.62 13.08 -12.80
C LEU A 759 -7.52 11.89 -13.13
N THR A 760 -7.47 11.39 -14.37
CA THR A 760 -8.27 10.27 -14.87
C THR A 760 -7.39 9.10 -15.26
N ASP A 761 -7.89 7.88 -15.04
CA ASP A 761 -7.27 6.61 -15.49
C ASP A 761 -5.81 6.39 -15.02
N GLN A 762 -5.49 6.82 -13.80
CA GLN A 762 -4.19 6.60 -13.16
C GLN A 762 -4.28 5.72 -11.91
N PRO A 763 -3.20 5.02 -11.53
CA PRO A 763 -3.16 4.29 -10.27
C PRO A 763 -3.25 5.24 -9.07
N GLU A 764 -3.77 4.74 -7.95
CA GLU A 764 -4.02 5.56 -6.75
C GLU A 764 -2.77 6.28 -6.24
N GLU A 765 -1.59 5.66 -6.31
CA GLU A 765 -0.33 6.28 -5.87
C GLU A 765 -0.01 7.57 -6.65
N VAL A 766 -0.25 7.55 -7.97
CA VAL A 766 -0.10 8.73 -8.83
C VAL A 766 -1.18 9.76 -8.48
N LEU A 767 -2.43 9.34 -8.32
CA LEU A 767 -3.54 10.25 -8.00
C LEU A 767 -3.34 10.96 -6.65
N ILE A 768 -2.81 10.27 -5.64
CA ILE A 768 -2.48 10.87 -4.33
C ILE A 768 -1.52 12.03 -4.51
N ASN A 769 -0.46 11.82 -5.29
CA ASN A 769 0.58 12.82 -5.54
C ASN A 769 0.08 13.96 -6.43
N VAL A 770 -0.66 13.66 -7.50
CA VAL A 770 -1.23 14.66 -8.42
C VAL A 770 -2.20 15.58 -7.68
N ILE A 771 -3.14 15.01 -6.93
CA ILE A 771 -4.09 15.79 -6.13
C ILE A 771 -3.37 16.57 -5.03
N GLY A 772 -2.38 15.97 -4.39
CA GLY A 772 -1.53 16.66 -3.42
C GLY A 772 -0.87 17.90 -4.02
N ALA A 773 -0.24 17.76 -5.19
CA ALA A 773 0.38 18.86 -5.93
C ALA A 773 -0.63 19.95 -6.31
N LEU A 774 -1.80 19.55 -6.85
CA LEU A 774 -2.87 20.48 -7.19
C LEU A 774 -3.39 21.23 -5.96
N GLY A 775 -3.53 20.56 -4.81
CA GLY A 775 -3.95 21.18 -3.56
C GLY A 775 -3.00 22.28 -3.06
N GLU A 776 -1.69 22.09 -3.21
CA GLU A 776 -0.69 23.12 -2.92
C GLU A 776 -0.72 24.25 -3.98
N CYS A 777 -0.82 23.89 -5.27
CA CYS A 777 -0.94 24.87 -6.35
C CYS A 777 -2.20 25.75 -6.25
N CYS A 778 -3.31 25.21 -5.71
CA CYS A 778 -4.55 25.93 -5.46
C CYS A 778 -4.42 27.06 -4.44
N GLN A 779 -3.34 27.14 -3.65
CA GLN A 779 -3.16 28.28 -2.75
C GLN A 779 -3.03 29.60 -3.52
N GLU A 780 -2.47 29.56 -4.73
CA GLU A 780 -2.39 30.72 -5.63
C GLU A 780 -3.67 30.90 -6.44
N GLN A 781 -4.19 32.13 -6.44
CA GLN A 781 -5.47 32.48 -7.07
C GLN A 781 -5.51 32.16 -8.58
N GLU A 782 -4.43 32.42 -9.32
CA GLU A 782 -4.40 32.20 -10.77
C GLU A 782 -4.54 30.72 -11.14
N ASN A 783 -3.93 29.83 -10.36
CA ASN A 783 -3.99 28.38 -10.57
C ASN A 783 -5.39 27.83 -10.36
N ARG A 784 -6.17 28.40 -9.41
CA ARG A 784 -7.58 28.03 -9.22
C ARG A 784 -8.40 28.28 -10.49
N GLY A 785 -8.11 29.38 -11.18
CA GLY A 785 -8.70 29.71 -12.48
C GLY A 785 -8.23 28.75 -13.59
N THR A 786 -6.95 28.39 -13.61
CA THR A 786 -6.41 27.42 -14.57
C THR A 786 -7.03 26.04 -14.40
N ILE A 787 -7.13 25.51 -13.18
CA ILE A 787 -7.78 24.21 -12.90
C ILE A 787 -9.23 24.21 -13.37
N ARG A 788 -9.96 25.31 -13.14
CA ARG A 788 -11.33 25.47 -13.67
C ARG A 788 -11.36 25.42 -15.20
N ARG A 789 -10.52 26.22 -15.87
CA ARG A 789 -10.49 26.29 -17.35
C ARG A 789 -10.12 24.95 -17.99
N CYS A 790 -9.26 24.16 -17.34
CA CYS A 790 -8.89 22.82 -17.78
C CYS A 790 -9.92 21.74 -17.43
N GLY A 791 -11.05 22.09 -16.81
CA GLY A 791 -12.09 21.13 -16.44
C GLY A 791 -11.74 20.22 -15.25
N GLY A 792 -10.71 20.57 -14.45
CA GLY A 792 -10.19 19.72 -13.38
C GLY A 792 -11.08 19.60 -12.14
N ILE A 793 -12.03 20.53 -11.92
CA ILE A 793 -12.89 20.52 -10.73
C ILE A 793 -13.76 19.26 -10.68
N ALA A 794 -14.33 18.83 -11.82
CA ALA A 794 -15.22 17.67 -11.84
C ALA A 794 -14.49 16.35 -11.51
N PRO A 795 -13.31 16.04 -12.09
CA PRO A 795 -12.49 14.91 -11.66
C PRO A 795 -12.10 14.97 -10.19
N ILE A 796 -11.71 16.14 -9.66
CA ILE A 796 -11.34 16.30 -8.24
C ILE A 796 -12.54 15.96 -7.34
N VAL A 797 -13.73 16.49 -7.64
CA VAL A 797 -14.95 16.20 -6.85
C VAL A 797 -15.34 14.73 -6.94
N LYS A 798 -15.20 14.08 -8.11
CA LYS A 798 -15.47 12.65 -8.28
C LYS A 798 -14.60 11.79 -7.34
N LEU A 799 -13.35 12.18 -7.12
CA LEU A 799 -12.42 11.48 -6.22
C LEU A 799 -12.78 11.55 -4.73
N LEU A 800 -13.75 12.39 -4.32
CA LEU A 800 -14.30 12.37 -2.95
C LEU A 800 -15.02 11.04 -2.61
N THR A 801 -15.35 10.25 -3.64
CA THR A 801 -15.97 8.92 -3.48
C THR A 801 -14.96 7.77 -3.39
N ALA A 802 -13.66 8.07 -3.42
CA ALA A 802 -12.60 7.07 -3.31
C ALA A 802 -12.58 6.39 -1.93
N THR A 803 -11.98 5.20 -1.85
CA THR A 803 -11.85 4.43 -0.59
C THR A 803 -10.50 4.64 0.09
N ASN A 804 -9.48 5.08 -0.65
CA ASN A 804 -8.15 5.31 -0.13
C ASN A 804 -8.09 6.55 0.76
N GLN A 805 -7.70 6.37 2.02
CA GLN A 805 -7.74 7.43 3.03
C GLN A 805 -6.71 8.55 2.75
N ALA A 806 -5.51 8.20 2.26
CA ALA A 806 -4.49 9.20 1.94
C ALA A 806 -4.91 10.05 0.74
N LEU A 807 -5.54 9.43 -0.26
CA LEU A 807 -6.13 10.14 -1.39
C LEU A 807 -7.24 11.09 -0.92
N LEU A 808 -8.18 10.61 -0.12
CA LEU A 808 -9.27 11.43 0.41
C LEU A 808 -8.78 12.67 1.18
N VAL A 809 -7.74 12.54 2.00
CA VAL A 809 -7.15 13.69 2.72
C VAL A 809 -6.65 14.75 1.73
N ASN A 810 -5.96 14.35 0.67
CA ASN A 810 -5.46 15.27 -0.34
C ASN A 810 -6.60 15.86 -1.19
N VAL A 811 -7.61 15.05 -1.54
CA VAL A 811 -8.78 15.52 -2.31
C VAL A 811 -9.55 16.56 -1.52
N ASN A 812 -9.79 16.33 -0.23
CA ASN A 812 -10.45 17.31 0.64
C ASN A 812 -9.71 18.66 0.65
N LYS A 813 -8.38 18.64 0.78
CA LYS A 813 -7.55 19.84 0.72
C LYS A 813 -7.65 20.55 -0.63
N ALA A 814 -7.60 19.81 -1.74
CA ALA A 814 -7.71 20.36 -3.08
C ALA A 814 -9.09 20.98 -3.35
N VAL A 815 -10.17 20.29 -2.95
CA VAL A 815 -11.55 20.83 -3.04
C VAL A 815 -11.68 22.10 -2.21
N GLY A 816 -11.19 22.10 -0.96
CA GLY A 816 -11.20 23.28 -0.11
C GLY A 816 -10.41 24.46 -0.70
N GLY A 817 -9.23 24.19 -1.28
CA GLY A 817 -8.43 25.22 -1.98
C GLY A 817 -9.15 25.77 -3.21
N CYS A 818 -9.78 24.90 -4.01
CA CYS A 818 -10.61 25.31 -5.15
C CYS A 818 -11.81 26.16 -4.72
N ALA A 819 -12.45 25.82 -3.59
CA ALA A 819 -13.64 26.50 -3.06
C ALA A 819 -13.38 27.92 -2.55
N MET A 820 -12.12 28.35 -2.45
CA MET A 820 -11.78 29.73 -2.12
C MET A 820 -12.18 30.75 -3.22
N GLU A 821 -12.35 30.31 -4.47
CA GLU A 821 -12.93 31.16 -5.53
C GLU A 821 -14.45 30.92 -5.65
N PRO A 822 -15.28 31.97 -5.60
CA PRO A 822 -16.74 31.84 -5.70
C PRO A 822 -17.26 31.13 -6.95
N GLU A 823 -16.61 31.30 -8.12
CA GLU A 823 -17.04 30.63 -9.34
C GLU A 823 -16.71 29.14 -9.32
N ASN A 824 -15.58 28.75 -8.72
CA ASN A 824 -15.23 27.34 -8.52
C ASN A 824 -16.18 26.70 -7.51
N MET A 825 -16.53 27.43 -6.44
CA MET A 825 -17.49 26.98 -5.45
C MET A 825 -18.87 26.69 -6.06
N SER A 826 -19.32 27.53 -7.00
CA SER A 826 -20.57 27.30 -7.74
C SER A 826 -20.56 25.98 -8.53
N ILE A 827 -19.41 25.57 -9.05
CA ILE A 827 -19.23 24.29 -9.76
C ILE A 827 -19.15 23.13 -8.77
N ILE A 828 -18.47 23.31 -7.63
CA ILE A 828 -18.39 22.29 -6.58
C ILE A 828 -19.78 21.98 -6.02
N ASP A 829 -20.61 23.01 -5.81
CA ASP A 829 -21.98 22.86 -5.33
C ASP A 829 -22.86 22.10 -6.33
N SER A 830 -22.80 22.46 -7.63
CA SER A 830 -23.58 21.78 -8.67
C SER A 830 -23.17 20.31 -8.90
N LEU A 831 -21.99 19.92 -8.43
CA LEU A 831 -21.48 18.56 -8.46
C LEU A 831 -21.68 17.80 -7.14
N ASP A 832 -22.53 18.30 -6.23
CA ASP A 832 -22.76 17.73 -4.90
C ASP A 832 -21.51 17.64 -4.01
N GLY A 833 -20.45 18.41 -4.31
CA GLY A 833 -19.16 18.31 -3.62
C GLY A 833 -19.26 18.60 -2.12
N VAL A 834 -20.07 19.57 -1.71
CA VAL A 834 -20.29 19.90 -0.28
C VAL A 834 -20.99 18.74 0.44
N ARG A 835 -21.98 18.12 -0.21
CA ARG A 835 -22.69 16.96 0.33
C ARG A 835 -21.76 15.77 0.52
N LEU A 836 -20.87 15.53 -0.44
CA LEU A 836 -19.84 14.49 -0.37
C LEU A 836 -18.84 14.76 0.77
N LEU A 837 -18.35 15.99 0.92
CA LEU A 837 -17.51 16.39 2.06
C LEU A 837 -18.22 16.13 3.40
N TRP A 838 -19.52 16.43 3.49
CA TRP A 838 -20.31 16.15 4.69
C TRP A 838 -20.42 14.65 4.99
N SER A 839 -20.50 13.81 3.95
CA SER A 839 -20.51 12.36 4.10
C SER A 839 -19.18 11.83 4.67
N LEU A 840 -18.05 12.44 4.28
CA LEU A 840 -16.71 12.07 4.75
C LEU A 840 -16.48 12.41 6.23
N LEU A 841 -17.26 13.31 6.83
CA LEU A 841 -17.25 13.53 8.29
C LEU A 841 -17.62 12.27 9.09
N LYS A 842 -18.34 11.31 8.47
CA LYS A 842 -18.69 10.02 9.10
C LYS A 842 -17.59 8.96 8.98
N ASN A 843 -16.50 9.25 8.26
CA ASN A 843 -15.40 8.31 8.07
C ASN A 843 -14.69 8.01 9.42
N PRO A 844 -14.29 6.76 9.70
CA PRO A 844 -13.60 6.41 10.94
C PRO A 844 -12.18 7.01 11.08
N ASN A 845 -11.55 7.44 9.98
CA ASN A 845 -10.21 8.00 9.98
C ASN A 845 -10.22 9.49 10.41
N PRO A 846 -9.55 9.86 11.53
CA PRO A 846 -9.47 11.24 12.00
C PRO A 846 -8.89 12.22 10.98
N ASP A 847 -7.90 11.81 10.16
CA ASP A 847 -7.28 12.71 9.18
C ASP A 847 -8.26 13.07 8.05
N VAL A 848 -9.10 12.11 7.64
CA VAL A 848 -10.16 12.35 6.66
C VAL A 848 -11.24 13.25 7.26
N GLN A 849 -11.64 13.02 8.51
CA GLN A 849 -12.60 13.89 9.20
C GLN A 849 -12.08 15.33 9.34
N ALA A 850 -10.82 15.49 9.78
CA ALA A 850 -10.20 16.79 9.97
C ALA A 850 -10.04 17.55 8.64
N SER A 851 -9.62 16.85 7.58
CA SER A 851 -9.47 17.46 6.25
C SER A 851 -10.82 17.81 5.61
N ALA A 852 -11.84 16.95 5.75
CA ALA A 852 -13.19 17.24 5.27
C ALA A 852 -13.81 18.44 5.99
N ALA A 853 -13.72 18.48 7.33
CA ALA A 853 -14.20 19.62 8.12
C ALA A 853 -13.46 20.92 7.76
N TRP A 854 -12.16 20.84 7.50
CA TRP A 854 -11.39 22.01 7.05
C TRP A 854 -11.84 22.49 5.66
N ALA A 855 -12.07 21.56 4.73
CA ALA A 855 -12.54 21.86 3.38
C ALA A 855 -13.93 22.52 3.36
N LEU A 856 -14.78 22.21 4.34
CA LEU A 856 -16.10 22.86 4.48
C LEU A 856 -16.00 24.36 4.79
N CYS A 857 -14.91 24.84 5.40
CA CYS A 857 -14.75 26.26 5.76
C CYS A 857 -14.88 27.19 4.53
N PRO A 858 -14.02 27.08 3.50
CA PRO A 858 -14.14 27.89 2.28
C PRO A 858 -15.42 27.57 1.49
N CYS A 859 -15.96 26.35 1.55
CA CYS A 859 -17.22 26.02 0.90
C CYS A 859 -18.40 26.78 1.49
N VAL A 860 -18.50 26.85 2.82
CA VAL A 860 -19.57 27.58 3.52
C VAL A 860 -19.38 29.09 3.38
N GLU A 861 -18.13 29.58 3.42
CA GLU A 861 -17.84 31.01 3.32
C GLU A 861 -18.16 31.60 1.93
N ASN A 862 -17.91 30.86 0.85
CA ASN A 862 -18.07 31.37 -0.52
C ASN A 862 -19.34 30.88 -1.24
N ALA A 863 -20.18 30.07 -0.61
CA ALA A 863 -21.46 29.64 -1.19
C ALA A 863 -22.51 30.76 -1.15
N LYS A 864 -23.26 30.95 -2.24
CA LYS A 864 -24.26 32.03 -2.39
C LYS A 864 -25.40 31.93 -1.36
N ASN A 865 -25.84 30.71 -1.04
CA ASN A 865 -26.93 30.42 -0.10
C ASN A 865 -26.45 29.45 1.00
N SER A 866 -25.31 29.77 1.64
CA SER A 866 -24.64 28.85 2.56
C SER A 866 -25.50 28.38 3.74
N GLY A 867 -26.35 29.25 4.27
CA GLY A 867 -27.32 28.94 5.33
C GLY A 867 -28.29 27.81 4.92
N GLU A 868 -29.00 27.98 3.81
CA GLU A 868 -29.95 26.99 3.28
C GLU A 868 -29.24 25.68 2.85
N MET A 869 -28.08 25.82 2.19
CA MET A 869 -27.26 24.67 1.78
C MET A 869 -26.92 23.77 2.97
N VAL A 870 -26.41 24.34 4.07
CA VAL A 870 -26.05 23.56 5.26
C VAL A 870 -27.29 22.90 5.90
N ARG A 871 -28.43 23.60 5.94
CA ARG A 871 -29.69 23.06 6.47
C ARG A 871 -30.31 21.97 5.60
N SER A 872 -30.02 21.95 4.31
CA SER A 872 -30.49 20.90 3.39
C SER A 872 -29.94 19.51 3.76
N PHE A 873 -28.81 19.46 4.49
CA PHE A 873 -28.21 18.22 4.97
C PHE A 873 -28.88 17.76 6.26
N VAL A 874 -29.89 16.89 6.14
CA VAL A 874 -30.61 16.31 7.29
C VAL A 874 -29.64 15.64 8.27
N GLY A 875 -29.66 16.08 9.53
CA GLY A 875 -28.74 15.62 10.59
C GLY A 875 -27.29 16.12 10.43
N GLY A 876 -27.01 16.98 9.46
CA GLY A 876 -25.67 17.48 9.19
C GLY A 876 -25.11 18.37 10.31
N LEU A 877 -25.93 19.29 10.83
CA LEU A 877 -25.58 20.14 11.98
C LEU A 877 -25.43 19.32 13.28
N GLU A 878 -26.25 18.28 13.46
CA GLU A 878 -26.09 17.36 14.59
C GLU A 878 -24.74 16.61 14.49
N LEU A 879 -24.38 16.11 13.30
CA LEU A 879 -23.14 15.39 13.07
C LEU A 879 -21.91 16.25 13.41
N ILE A 880 -21.86 17.50 12.91
CA ILE A 880 -20.69 18.37 13.15
C ILE A 880 -20.56 18.76 14.62
N VAL A 881 -21.68 18.99 15.32
CA VAL A 881 -21.69 19.23 16.78
C VAL A 881 -21.25 17.97 17.53
N ASN A 882 -21.68 16.78 17.12
CA ASN A 882 -21.26 15.52 17.73
C ASN A 882 -19.75 15.23 17.58
N LEU A 883 -19.11 15.70 16.50
CA LEU A 883 -17.66 15.56 16.33
C LEU A 883 -16.83 16.35 17.37
N LEU A 884 -17.42 17.32 18.07
CA LEU A 884 -16.79 17.97 19.24
C LEU A 884 -16.51 17.00 20.40
N LYS A 885 -17.05 15.78 20.36
CA LYS A 885 -16.76 14.70 21.31
C LYS A 885 -15.49 13.90 20.95
N SER A 886 -14.86 14.19 19.81
CA SER A 886 -13.64 13.49 19.36
C SER A 886 -12.49 13.66 20.36
N LYS A 887 -11.60 12.67 20.39
CA LYS A 887 -10.35 12.73 21.17
C LYS A 887 -9.20 13.33 20.36
N ASP A 888 -9.35 13.41 19.04
CA ASP A 888 -8.33 13.92 18.14
C ASP A 888 -8.33 15.45 18.09
N LYS A 889 -7.17 16.07 18.31
CA LYS A 889 -7.06 17.53 18.41
C LYS A 889 -7.15 18.22 17.05
N GLU A 890 -6.71 17.59 15.98
CA GLU A 890 -6.80 18.15 14.63
C GLU A 890 -8.26 18.10 14.16
N VAL A 891 -8.98 16.98 14.40
CA VAL A 891 -10.44 16.92 14.16
C VAL A 891 -11.17 18.02 14.92
N LEU A 892 -10.90 18.17 16.22
CA LEU A 892 -11.53 19.23 17.02
C LEU A 892 -11.20 20.63 16.49
N THR A 893 -9.97 20.85 16.01
CA THR A 893 -9.53 22.14 15.46
C THR A 893 -10.31 22.47 14.17
N SER A 894 -10.36 21.54 13.22
CA SER A 894 -11.09 21.72 11.97
C SER A 894 -12.60 21.85 12.17
N VAL A 895 -13.18 21.06 13.08
CA VAL A 895 -14.62 21.14 13.42
C VAL A 895 -14.96 22.48 14.07
N CYS A 896 -14.10 23.00 14.97
CA CYS A 896 -14.31 24.35 15.52
C CYS A 896 -14.24 25.42 14.41
N ALA A 897 -13.30 25.31 13.48
CA ALA A 897 -13.21 26.23 12.35
C ALA A 897 -14.45 26.19 11.44
N ALA A 898 -14.97 24.99 11.17
CA ALA A 898 -16.20 24.82 10.40
C ALA A 898 -17.42 25.37 11.13
N ILE A 899 -17.57 25.08 12.43
CA ILE A 899 -18.66 25.64 13.27
C ILE A 899 -18.57 27.16 13.30
N ALA A 900 -17.39 27.75 13.40
CA ALA A 900 -17.23 29.20 13.36
C ALA A 900 -17.78 29.80 12.06
N ASN A 901 -17.58 29.16 10.91
CA ASN A 901 -18.13 29.64 9.64
C ASN A 901 -19.64 29.39 9.51
N ILE A 902 -20.12 28.22 9.95
CA ILE A 902 -21.55 27.86 9.90
C ILE A 902 -22.39 28.74 10.85
N ALA A 903 -21.85 29.11 12.01
CA ALA A 903 -22.50 29.94 13.02
C ALA A 903 -22.69 31.42 12.63
N LYS A 904 -22.14 31.85 11.47
CA LYS A 904 -22.40 33.19 10.92
C LYS A 904 -23.87 33.35 10.48
N ASP A 905 -24.56 32.24 10.18
CA ASP A 905 -25.98 32.22 9.86
C ASP A 905 -26.82 31.97 11.12
N GLU A 906 -27.82 32.82 11.37
CA GLU A 906 -28.62 32.79 12.60
C GLU A 906 -29.48 31.52 12.73
N GLU A 907 -30.04 31.02 11.62
CA GLU A 907 -30.89 29.82 11.62
C GLU A 907 -30.06 28.55 11.89
N ASN A 908 -28.87 28.44 11.27
CA ASN A 908 -27.90 27.40 11.58
C ASN A 908 -27.48 27.42 13.04
N LEU A 909 -27.22 28.61 13.58
CA LEU A 909 -26.80 28.79 14.95
C LEU A 909 -27.90 28.35 15.95
N ALA A 910 -29.16 28.65 15.66
CA ALA A 910 -30.29 28.18 16.46
C ALA A 910 -30.32 26.65 16.53
N VAL A 911 -30.23 25.97 15.38
CA VAL A 911 -30.25 24.49 15.32
C VAL A 911 -29.04 23.87 16.02
N MET A 912 -27.83 24.44 15.85
CA MET A 912 -26.64 23.96 16.59
C MET A 912 -26.76 24.16 18.10
N THR A 913 -27.44 25.22 18.53
CA THR A 913 -27.73 25.50 19.95
C THR A 913 -28.62 24.41 20.52
N ASP A 914 -29.68 24.02 19.82
CA ASP A 914 -30.58 22.94 20.22
C ASP A 914 -29.85 21.59 20.31
N HIS A 915 -28.85 21.35 19.46
CA HIS A 915 -27.99 20.16 19.52
C HIS A 915 -26.89 20.22 20.60
N GLY A 916 -26.83 21.30 21.40
CA GLY A 916 -25.92 21.40 22.54
C GLY A 916 -24.49 21.80 22.18
N VAL A 917 -24.29 22.65 21.17
CA VAL A 917 -22.96 23.17 20.80
C VAL A 917 -22.27 23.90 21.97
N VAL A 918 -23.01 24.67 22.77
CA VAL A 918 -22.48 25.47 23.90
C VAL A 918 -21.77 24.61 24.96
N PRO A 919 -22.40 23.60 25.58
CA PRO A 919 -21.73 22.78 26.60
C PRO A 919 -20.54 22.00 26.03
N LEU A 920 -20.60 21.58 24.76
CA LEU A 920 -19.50 20.86 24.10
C LEU A 920 -18.28 21.76 23.86
N LEU A 921 -18.47 22.96 23.30
CA LEU A 921 -17.37 23.93 23.13
C LEU A 921 -16.80 24.37 24.49
N SER A 922 -17.65 24.57 25.50
CA SER A 922 -17.24 24.95 26.86
C SER A 922 -16.34 23.89 27.49
N LYS A 923 -16.63 22.60 27.28
CA LYS A 923 -15.82 21.48 27.78
C LYS A 923 -14.42 21.46 27.15
N LEU A 924 -14.28 21.92 25.90
CA LEU A 924 -13.01 21.98 25.18
C LEU A 924 -12.17 23.21 25.56
N ALA A 925 -12.74 24.21 26.23
CA ALA A 925 -12.08 25.49 26.55
C ALA A 925 -10.84 25.34 27.46
N ASN A 926 -10.67 24.20 28.14
CA ASN A 926 -9.47 23.92 28.93
C ASN A 926 -8.42 23.15 28.11
N THR A 927 -8.02 23.69 26.95
CA THR A 927 -6.97 23.10 26.11
C THR A 927 -5.66 23.90 26.14
N ASN A 928 -4.56 23.23 25.80
CA ASN A 928 -3.22 23.80 25.67
C ASN A 928 -2.71 23.92 24.22
N ASN A 929 -3.46 23.42 23.24
CA ASN A 929 -3.08 23.50 21.83
C ASN A 929 -3.49 24.86 21.24
N ASN A 930 -2.54 25.70 20.85
CA ASN A 930 -2.81 27.05 20.32
C ASN A 930 -3.66 27.05 19.03
N LYS A 931 -3.48 26.08 18.13
CA LYS A 931 -4.33 25.97 16.92
C LYS A 931 -5.79 25.76 17.30
N LEU A 932 -6.05 24.83 18.22
CA LEU A 932 -7.39 24.59 18.75
C LEU A 932 -7.90 25.80 19.51
N ARG A 933 -7.08 26.47 20.33
CA ARG A 933 -7.48 27.68 21.07
C ARG A 933 -8.00 28.77 20.15
N ARG A 934 -7.32 29.02 19.02
CA ARG A 934 -7.72 30.01 18.02
C ARG A 934 -9.13 29.70 17.49
N HIS A 935 -9.30 28.53 16.88
CA HIS A 935 -10.57 28.20 16.23
C HIS A 935 -11.71 27.95 17.23
N LEU A 936 -11.40 27.44 18.41
CA LEU A 936 -12.38 27.29 19.49
C LEU A 936 -12.87 28.66 20.00
N ALA A 937 -11.97 29.63 20.20
CA ALA A 937 -12.37 30.97 20.61
C ALA A 937 -13.21 31.65 19.50
N GLU A 938 -12.83 31.48 18.24
CA GLU A 938 -13.60 31.99 17.09
C GLU A 938 -15.00 31.35 17.00
N ALA A 939 -15.11 30.04 17.20
CA ALA A 939 -16.39 29.34 17.26
C ALA A 939 -17.27 29.86 18.41
N ILE A 940 -16.70 30.06 19.60
CA ILE A 940 -17.42 30.62 20.74
C ILE A 940 -17.88 32.05 20.45
N ALA A 941 -17.03 32.87 19.82
CA ALA A 941 -17.37 34.24 19.47
C ALA A 941 -18.61 34.31 18.57
N HIS A 942 -18.64 33.53 17.48
CA HIS A 942 -19.81 33.51 16.58
C HIS A 942 -21.02 32.83 17.23
N CYS A 943 -20.83 31.77 18.02
CA CYS A 943 -21.95 31.15 18.74
C CYS A 943 -22.58 32.09 19.77
N CYS A 944 -21.83 33.05 20.31
CA CYS A 944 -22.34 34.09 21.20
C CYS A 944 -23.20 35.13 20.49
N MET A 945 -23.30 35.16 19.16
CA MET A 945 -24.22 36.07 18.48
C MET A 945 -25.69 35.71 18.76
N TRP A 946 -25.96 34.47 19.17
CA TRP A 946 -27.27 34.07 19.70
C TRP A 946 -27.40 34.46 21.18
N GLY A 947 -28.37 35.31 21.50
CA GLY A 947 -28.47 35.95 22.82
C GLY A 947 -28.48 34.98 24.01
N SER A 948 -29.19 33.84 23.91
CA SER A 948 -29.23 32.85 24.99
C SER A 948 -27.90 32.12 25.20
N ASN A 949 -27.04 32.03 24.17
CA ASN A 949 -25.77 31.32 24.28
C ASN A 949 -24.76 32.05 25.15
N ARG A 950 -24.79 33.38 25.19
CA ARG A 950 -23.87 34.20 26.02
C ARG A 950 -24.00 33.84 27.49
N VAL A 951 -25.24 33.73 27.96
CA VAL A 951 -25.57 33.34 29.34
C VAL A 951 -25.15 31.90 29.57
N ALA A 952 -25.50 31.00 28.66
CA ALA A 952 -25.17 29.59 28.77
C ALA A 952 -23.65 29.32 28.82
N PHE A 953 -22.83 30.04 28.03
CA PHE A 953 -21.36 29.95 28.09
C PHE A 953 -20.78 30.43 29.43
N GLY A 954 -21.45 31.39 30.08
CA GLY A 954 -21.15 31.82 31.43
C GLY A 954 -21.42 30.72 32.46
N GLU A 955 -22.61 30.13 32.40
CA GLU A 955 -23.06 29.05 33.29
C GLU A 955 -22.21 27.78 33.16
N THR A 956 -21.76 27.45 31.94
CA THR A 956 -20.87 26.31 31.66
C THR A 956 -19.40 26.60 31.98
N LYS A 957 -19.08 27.78 32.56
CA LYS A 957 -17.74 28.19 33.02
C LYS A 957 -16.69 28.27 31.91
N ALA A 958 -17.09 28.62 30.67
CA ALA A 958 -16.15 28.77 29.55
C ALA A 958 -15.28 30.05 29.63
N VAL A 959 -15.78 31.09 30.32
CA VAL A 959 -15.16 32.43 30.37
C VAL A 959 -13.78 32.43 31.03
N ALA A 960 -13.62 31.75 32.17
CA ALA A 960 -12.36 31.73 32.91
C ALA A 960 -11.21 31.00 32.15
N PRO A 961 -11.43 29.83 31.51
CA PRO A 961 -10.46 29.24 30.59
C PRO A 961 -10.08 30.17 29.43
N LEU A 962 -11.05 30.85 28.79
CA LEU A 962 -10.77 31.79 27.71
C LEU A 962 -9.91 32.98 28.16
N ALA A 963 -10.14 33.52 29.36
CA ALA A 963 -9.29 34.56 29.93
C ALA A 963 -7.80 34.14 30.01
N ARG A 964 -7.53 32.84 30.20
CA ARG A 964 -6.15 32.32 30.21
C ARG A 964 -5.52 32.27 28.82
N TYR A 965 -6.31 32.23 27.74
CA TYR A 965 -5.78 32.23 26.37
C TYR A 965 -5.08 33.55 26.02
N LEU A 966 -5.48 34.66 26.65
CA LEU A 966 -4.81 35.97 26.52
C LEU A 966 -3.37 35.99 27.05
N LYS A 967 -2.92 34.93 27.73
CA LYS A 967 -1.53 34.74 28.18
C LYS A 967 -0.69 33.95 27.17
N ALA A 968 -1.28 33.52 26.05
CA ALA A 968 -0.55 32.86 24.97
C ALA A 968 0.49 33.82 24.36
N LYS A 969 1.40 33.27 23.55
CA LYS A 969 2.36 34.09 22.77
C LYS A 969 1.86 34.36 21.35
N ASP A 970 0.78 33.70 20.94
CA ASP A 970 0.29 33.68 19.56
C ASP A 970 -0.70 34.84 19.32
N PRO A 971 -0.40 35.80 18.43
CA PRO A 971 -1.28 36.92 18.11
C PRO A 971 -2.65 36.49 17.58
N LEU A 972 -2.73 35.39 16.84
CA LEU A 972 -3.98 34.90 16.26
C LEU A 972 -4.92 34.35 17.33
N VAL A 973 -4.34 33.73 18.37
CA VAL A 973 -5.08 33.33 19.57
C VAL A 973 -5.57 34.55 20.33
N HIS A 974 -4.76 35.62 20.43
CA HIS A 974 -5.21 36.86 21.08
C HIS A 974 -6.39 37.48 20.36
N ARG A 975 -6.33 37.64 19.04
CA ARG A 975 -7.42 38.17 18.22
C ARG A 975 -8.71 37.38 18.43
N ALA A 976 -8.67 36.05 18.25
CA ALA A 976 -9.85 35.20 18.40
C ALA A 976 -10.40 35.22 19.83
N THR A 977 -9.52 35.21 20.84
CA THR A 977 -9.92 35.24 22.26
C THR A 977 -10.53 36.59 22.63
N ALA A 978 -9.94 37.70 22.19
CA ALA A 978 -10.46 39.04 22.45
C ALA A 978 -11.85 39.21 21.81
N LEU A 979 -12.05 38.69 20.59
CA LEU A 979 -13.36 38.67 19.93
C LEU A 979 -14.39 37.86 20.73
N ALA A 980 -14.02 36.67 21.21
CA ALA A 980 -14.89 35.85 22.04
C ALA A 980 -15.28 36.55 23.35
N LEU A 981 -14.31 37.15 24.04
CA LEU A 981 -14.54 37.88 25.29
C LEU A 981 -15.36 39.16 25.06
N TYR A 982 -15.17 39.84 23.92
CA TYR A 982 -16.03 40.96 23.55
C TYR A 982 -17.50 40.53 23.44
N GLN A 983 -17.78 39.48 22.68
CA GLN A 983 -19.15 38.97 22.51
C GLN A 983 -19.76 38.46 23.84
N LEU A 984 -18.96 37.77 24.66
CA LEU A 984 -19.39 37.30 25.98
C LEU A 984 -19.63 38.45 26.97
N SER A 985 -18.92 39.58 26.84
CA SER A 985 -19.02 40.74 27.74
C SER A 985 -20.32 41.54 27.59
N GLU A 986 -21.13 41.25 26.58
CA GLU A 986 -22.47 41.83 26.50
C GLU A 986 -23.40 41.32 27.62
N ASP A 987 -23.08 40.17 28.22
CA ASP A 987 -23.76 39.68 29.42
C ASP A 987 -23.08 40.23 30.71
N PRO A 988 -23.86 40.81 31.64
CA PRO A 988 -23.33 41.34 32.90
C PRO A 988 -22.62 40.32 33.80
N ASN A 989 -23.12 39.07 33.89
CA ASN A 989 -22.50 38.06 34.77
C ASN A 989 -21.13 37.64 34.24
N ASN A 990 -21.02 37.50 32.91
CA ASN A 990 -19.74 37.23 32.26
C ASN A 990 -18.71 38.35 32.51
N CYS A 991 -19.11 39.62 32.49
CA CYS A 991 -18.22 40.74 32.81
C CYS A 991 -17.61 40.63 34.22
N VAL A 992 -18.39 40.19 35.22
CA VAL A 992 -17.90 39.98 36.58
C VAL A 992 -16.83 38.88 36.59
N ILE A 993 -17.10 37.75 35.95
CA ILE A 993 -16.15 36.63 35.86
C ILE A 993 -14.86 37.06 35.14
N MET A 994 -14.96 37.84 34.05
CA MET A 994 -13.80 38.37 33.33
C MET A 994 -12.95 39.30 34.21
N HIS A 995 -13.59 40.17 34.98
CA HIS A 995 -12.91 41.08 35.91
C HIS A 995 -12.18 40.30 37.01
N GLU A 996 -12.83 39.30 37.63
CA GLU A 996 -12.23 38.42 38.64
C GLU A 996 -11.00 37.65 38.11
N ASN A 997 -11.00 37.29 36.83
CA ASN A 997 -9.89 36.60 36.17
C ASN A 997 -8.81 37.56 35.63
N GLY A 998 -8.90 38.86 35.90
CA GLY A 998 -7.88 39.85 35.54
C GLY A 998 -7.78 40.15 34.05
N VAL A 999 -8.85 39.92 33.28
CA VAL A 999 -8.90 40.14 31.82
C VAL A 999 -8.57 41.58 31.44
N VAL A 1000 -9.05 42.57 32.22
CA VAL A 1000 -8.87 44.00 31.93
C VAL A 1000 -7.39 44.39 31.79
N LYS A 1001 -6.51 43.90 32.69
CA LYS A 1001 -5.07 44.21 32.62
C LYS A 1001 -4.41 43.64 31.37
N LEU A 1002 -4.86 42.45 30.93
CA LEU A 1002 -4.33 41.80 29.73
C LEU A 1002 -4.82 42.51 28.46
N LEU A 1003 -6.11 42.85 28.40
CA LEU A 1003 -6.69 43.56 27.25
C LEU A 1003 -6.16 44.99 27.11
N LEU A 1004 -5.86 45.70 28.20
CA LEU A 1004 -5.27 47.05 28.15
C LEU A 1004 -3.96 47.10 27.37
N ALA A 1005 -3.13 46.06 27.49
CA ALA A 1005 -1.91 45.95 26.70
C ALA A 1005 -2.22 45.71 25.20
N MET A 1006 -3.32 45.00 24.91
CA MET A 1006 -3.75 44.67 23.54
C MET A 1006 -4.46 45.82 22.82
N VAL A 1007 -4.98 46.82 23.53
CA VAL A 1007 -5.49 48.06 22.92
C VAL A 1007 -4.39 48.83 22.17
N GLY A 1008 -3.12 48.66 22.57
CA GLY A 1008 -1.97 49.20 21.85
C GLY A 1008 -1.46 48.32 20.70
N SER A 1009 -2.16 47.25 20.33
CA SER A 1009 -1.80 46.37 19.22
C SER A 1009 -1.90 47.09 17.87
N THR A 1010 -1.09 46.65 16.90
CA THR A 1010 -1.17 47.07 15.50
C THR A 1010 -2.22 46.29 14.69
N ASP A 1011 -2.88 45.31 15.29
CA ASP A 1011 -4.00 44.58 14.67
C ASP A 1011 -5.33 45.26 15.06
N ASP A 1012 -5.93 45.94 14.09
CA ASP A 1012 -7.17 46.72 14.26
C ASP A 1012 -8.30 45.87 14.86
N THR A 1013 -8.45 44.63 14.41
CA THR A 1013 -9.53 43.75 14.89
C THR A 1013 -9.34 43.33 16.34
N LEU A 1014 -8.09 43.09 16.75
CA LEU A 1014 -7.75 42.83 18.14
C LEU A 1014 -7.94 44.09 18.99
N GLN A 1015 -7.54 45.25 18.47
CA GLN A 1015 -7.70 46.54 19.15
C GLN A 1015 -9.18 46.85 19.41
N GLU A 1016 -10.02 46.74 18.40
CA GLU A 1016 -11.47 46.97 18.50
C GLU A 1016 -12.13 46.01 19.49
N ALA A 1017 -11.85 44.70 19.38
CA ALA A 1017 -12.41 43.71 20.29
C ALA A 1017 -11.96 43.93 21.75
N ALA A 1018 -10.67 44.25 21.96
CA ALA A 1018 -10.14 44.54 23.28
C ALA A 1018 -10.77 45.81 23.88
N ALA A 1019 -10.85 46.89 23.10
CA ALA A 1019 -11.46 48.15 23.53
C ALA A 1019 -12.96 47.98 23.82
N GLY A 1020 -13.68 47.27 22.94
CA GLY A 1020 -15.10 46.96 23.10
C GLY A 1020 -15.38 46.16 24.37
N CYS A 1021 -14.59 45.12 24.65
CA CYS A 1021 -14.73 44.32 25.86
C CYS A 1021 -14.48 45.15 27.13
N ILE A 1022 -13.41 45.97 27.16
CA ILE A 1022 -13.13 46.86 28.29
C ILE A 1022 -14.26 47.88 28.48
N ALA A 1023 -14.81 48.43 27.39
CA ALA A 1023 -15.91 49.38 27.45
C ALA A 1023 -17.16 48.75 28.09
N ASN A 1024 -17.51 47.51 27.74
CA ASN A 1024 -18.63 46.78 28.33
C ASN A 1024 -18.43 46.55 29.83
N ILE A 1025 -17.24 46.08 30.24
CA ILE A 1025 -16.89 45.89 31.66
C ILE A 1025 -16.99 47.23 32.42
N ARG A 1026 -16.49 48.33 31.85
CA ARG A 1026 -16.54 49.64 32.51
C ARG A 1026 -17.96 50.20 32.60
N ARG A 1027 -18.80 50.01 31.58
CA ARG A 1027 -20.22 50.40 31.61
C ARG A 1027 -20.97 49.70 32.73
N LEU A 1028 -20.73 48.40 32.92
CA LEU A 1028 -21.31 47.64 34.03
C LEU A 1028 -20.84 48.17 35.40
N ALA A 1029 -19.54 48.42 35.55
CA ALA A 1029 -18.99 48.99 36.78
C ALA A 1029 -19.61 50.37 37.11
N LEU A 1030 -19.75 51.24 36.11
CA LEU A 1030 -20.39 52.55 36.26
C LEU A 1030 -21.88 52.45 36.61
N ALA A 1031 -22.61 51.51 36.00
CA ALA A 1031 -24.01 51.26 36.32
C ALA A 1031 -24.17 50.78 37.78
N THR A 1032 -23.25 49.94 38.25
CA THR A 1032 -23.23 49.45 39.64
C THR A 1032 -22.86 50.55 40.63
N GLU A 1033 -21.89 51.41 40.29
CA GLU A 1033 -21.55 52.59 41.11
C GLU A 1033 -22.74 53.55 41.22
N LYS A 1034 -23.43 53.84 40.10
CA LYS A 1034 -24.64 54.68 40.10
C LYS A 1034 -25.76 54.08 40.94
N ALA A 1035 -25.98 52.76 40.88
CA ALA A 1035 -27.01 52.09 41.68
C ALA A 1035 -26.66 51.99 43.18
N LYS A 1036 -25.38 52.13 43.57
CA LYS A 1036 -24.95 52.13 44.98
C LYS A 1036 -24.98 53.51 45.64
N TYR A 1037 -24.86 54.58 44.86
CA TYR A 1037 -24.72 55.96 45.38
C TYR A 1037 -25.79 56.93 44.88
N GLY A 1038 -26.64 56.52 43.94
CA GLY A 1038 -27.88 57.21 43.57
C GLY A 1038 -29.07 56.46 44.12
#